data_AF-A0A4U9ZHT1-F1
#
_entry.id   AF-A0A4U9ZHT1-F1
#
_cell.length_a   1.000
_cell.length_b   1.000
_cell.length_c   1.000
_cell.angle_alpha   90.00
_cell.angle_beta   90.00
_cell.angle_gamma   90.00
#
_symmetry.space_group_name_H-M   'P 1'
#
loop_
_entity.id
_entity.type
_entity.pdbx_description
1 polymer ?
#
loop_
_entity_poly.entity_id
_entity_poly.type
_entity_poly.pdbx_seq_one_letter_code
_entity_poly.pdbx_strand_id
1 'polypeptide(L)'
;MESNTQGHGTIKKLRTGAVVSTLALTAFGVSTGVSASETEVAVNEPATRVVAQDEVVPKVPSQSDVDKAKAESDKASQDVAKQKEVVASTEANIANAEKTIAETTKKVEEAKSVTPEKVAEAKADAEKKANELATAEKTVADADKSVSATAEKVEDRTKVVSNAEKTATATANKVADAQKKVDSLSSTTDVAPLEKEVVTLTNQVSADTQAVATAQTNLDNGKKAQSNKDQAIKDAQTGVSSAETKLSQATTALANAKADQVNKDQAIATAKADLDRAKEELAGTGEDVKNTITVSPEYISLLKEYFEKGRPAELGKKLTKLGYKELEKLGEVEYYNGDLVSFTIPFNGSERDKKRVVDIYNLDFETRKELSLYAADLFNQVRKQFGTAPAKVTADSIKMADEIAKASNGTQGHNRDVMRSVGEDNKTAVSELIHNVSVTIPVNTVYDLKQQVLGGIYGMLYWDGHAKWGHAKGVSDVSTNKFLSHLQYIGVSVGKADGITKIHFDGTSDNVIDSDSKFDKTEIVSDKAEIVANLRNKVANSEKAYNNAVKASQEAKSTVATAQTDYTNAETALANARTNLSNVVGNKIDVPALEKALADAESKLAQDTKALQTAKESLALAKSNATDKAKALAEAKSALETAKAEQSNADKALTTAKGELEVLTKAHDVAVLARKSAGQDLFRKREASKEATDTYTVLELALTKRNEVLKTLEAGLTDAKSKLGVLRAELETAKDELARLEGIAEAKARVHANLKDLKDRYETEQAEKRRLEELSRKADAIRKAGGQPKEVTNADGKVVDIVDAKAQNRPVSVATVGTKDDKTYQAPAKATNVKAEPKKQLPNTGTKGSMLGLLGLGLLAGLGLGYTKKNLRK
;
A
#
# COMPACT_ATOMS: atom_id res chain seq x y z
N MET A 1 17.55 -23.53 -37.24
CA MET A 1 18.54 -24.48 -37.81
C MET A 1 18.05 -25.88 -37.53
N GLU A 2 18.18 -26.78 -38.51
CA GLU A 2 18.20 -28.26 -38.40
C GLU A 2 17.14 -28.94 -37.50
N SER A 3 16.09 -29.61 -37.98
CA SER A 3 15.99 -30.64 -39.02
C SER A 3 16.83 -31.90 -38.75
N ASN A 4 16.19 -32.98 -38.29
CA ASN A 4 15.94 -34.13 -39.17
C ASN A 4 14.99 -35.18 -38.56
N THR A 5 14.07 -35.65 -39.41
CA THR A 5 13.17 -36.79 -39.20
C THR A 5 13.79 -38.09 -39.74
N GLN A 6 13.03 -39.19 -39.65
CA GLN A 6 13.24 -40.52 -40.26
C GLN A 6 14.14 -41.48 -39.44
N GLY A 7 13.86 -42.79 -39.41
CA GLY A 7 12.68 -43.51 -39.92
C GLY A 7 12.93 -45.00 -40.14
N HIS A 8 11.85 -45.80 -40.16
CA HIS A 8 11.77 -47.21 -40.55
C HIS A 8 12.52 -48.26 -39.68
N GLY A 9 11.95 -49.43 -39.40
CA GLY A 9 10.58 -49.89 -39.65
C GLY A 9 10.40 -51.42 -39.51
N THR A 10 9.14 -51.87 -39.55
CA THR A 10 8.67 -53.17 -40.12
C THR A 10 9.31 -54.48 -39.62
N ILE A 11 8.60 -55.53 -39.20
CA ILE A 11 7.48 -56.29 -39.85
C ILE A 11 7.13 -57.42 -38.83
N LYS A 12 5.90 -57.95 -38.61
CA LYS A 12 4.99 -58.68 -39.52
C LYS A 12 3.67 -59.07 -38.79
N LYS A 13 2.51 -58.95 -39.44
CA LYS A 13 1.30 -59.85 -39.47
C LYS A 13 0.70 -60.38 -38.13
N LEU A 14 -0.62 -60.59 -37.96
CA LEU A 14 -1.78 -60.54 -38.87
C LEU A 14 -3.09 -60.20 -38.10
N ARG A 15 -4.16 -59.88 -38.84
CA ARG A 15 -5.57 -59.72 -38.41
C ARG A 15 -6.13 -61.06 -37.87
N THR A 16 -7.27 -61.14 -37.15
CA THR A 16 -8.66 -61.14 -37.70
C THR A 16 -9.69 -61.39 -36.58
N GLY A 17 -10.96 -60.95 -36.74
CA GLY A 17 -12.15 -61.40 -35.97
C GLY A 17 -12.66 -60.37 -34.94
N ALA A 18 -13.85 -59.77 -35.05
CA ALA A 18 -15.22 -60.34 -34.99
C ALA A 18 -15.54 -60.90 -33.58
N VAL A 19 -16.27 -60.18 -32.70
CA VAL A 19 -17.73 -59.94 -32.66
C VAL A 19 -18.54 -61.10 -32.04
N VAL A 20 -18.98 -60.87 -30.78
CA VAL A 20 -20.25 -61.30 -30.13
C VAL A 20 -20.42 -62.74 -29.58
N SER A 21 -20.84 -62.78 -28.29
CA SER A 21 -21.56 -63.86 -27.55
C SER A 21 -20.89 -65.24 -27.40
N THR A 22 -20.94 -65.94 -26.26
CA THR A 22 -22.14 -66.28 -25.47
C THR A 22 -21.84 -66.58 -23.98
N LEU A 23 -22.74 -66.15 -23.09
CA LEU A 23 -23.06 -66.91 -21.87
C LEU A 23 -23.90 -68.14 -22.26
N ALA A 24 -23.50 -69.34 -21.82
CA ALA A 24 -24.40 -70.51 -21.75
C ALA A 24 -23.81 -71.56 -20.78
N LEU A 25 -24.32 -71.60 -19.55
CA LEU A 25 -24.15 -72.73 -18.63
C LEU A 25 -25.50 -73.43 -18.51
N THR A 26 -25.69 -74.51 -19.27
CA THR A 26 -26.89 -75.35 -19.21
C THR A 26 -26.53 -76.83 -19.20
N ALA A 27 -27.10 -77.52 -18.21
CA ALA A 27 -27.49 -78.93 -18.22
C ALA A 27 -26.46 -80.00 -18.65
N PHE A 28 -26.02 -80.79 -17.67
CA PHE A 28 -26.01 -82.25 -17.83
C PHE A 28 -27.15 -82.82 -17.00
N GLY A 29 -28.13 -83.44 -17.66
CA GLY A 29 -29.14 -84.25 -16.99
C GLY A 29 -28.69 -85.70 -16.92
N VAL A 30 -29.10 -86.41 -15.86
CA VAL A 30 -29.18 -87.88 -15.87
C VAL A 30 -30.63 -88.26 -15.69
N SER A 31 -31.15 -89.03 -16.63
CA SER A 31 -32.52 -89.48 -16.69
C SER A 31 -32.76 -90.70 -15.79
N THR A 32 -33.71 -90.60 -14.87
CA THR A 32 -34.57 -91.72 -14.49
C THR A 32 -35.99 -91.20 -14.41
N GLY A 33 -36.79 -91.50 -15.44
CA GLY A 33 -38.22 -91.22 -15.37
C GLY A 33 -38.93 -92.23 -14.48
N VAL A 34 -39.94 -91.77 -13.75
CA VAL A 34 -41.07 -92.60 -13.34
C VAL A 34 -42.32 -91.85 -13.76
N SER A 35 -43.20 -92.53 -14.48
CA SER A 35 -44.38 -91.96 -15.11
C SER A 35 -45.37 -91.40 -14.09
N ALA A 36 -46.19 -90.46 -14.54
CA ALA A 36 -47.57 -90.43 -14.05
C ALA A 36 -48.22 -91.78 -14.40
N SER A 37 -48.59 -92.56 -13.40
CA SER A 37 -49.61 -93.59 -13.53
C SER A 37 -50.86 -93.11 -12.82
N GLU A 38 -51.92 -92.89 -13.59
CA GLU A 38 -53.27 -92.86 -13.03
C GLU A 38 -53.51 -94.19 -12.33
N THR A 39 -53.75 -94.15 -11.03
CA THR A 39 -54.54 -95.16 -10.35
C THR A 39 -55.53 -94.43 -9.46
N GLU A 40 -56.78 -94.41 -9.89
CA GLU A 40 -57.91 -94.17 -9.00
C GLU A 40 -57.78 -95.13 -7.82
N VAL A 41 -57.53 -94.60 -6.62
CA VAL A 41 -57.81 -95.32 -5.39
C VAL A 41 -59.17 -94.81 -4.93
N ALA A 42 -60.20 -95.61 -5.18
CA ALA A 42 -61.58 -95.24 -5.00
C ALA A 42 -61.87 -94.73 -3.57
N VAL A 43 -62.73 -93.72 -3.50
CA VAL A 43 -63.53 -93.46 -2.31
C VAL A 43 -64.26 -94.76 -1.95
N ASN A 44 -63.92 -95.32 -0.80
CA ASN A 44 -64.59 -96.50 -0.27
C ASN A 44 -64.69 -96.37 1.26
N GLU A 45 -65.65 -95.56 1.71
CA GLU A 45 -66.55 -96.07 2.74
C GLU A 45 -67.15 -97.36 2.18
N PRO A 46 -67.16 -98.49 2.92
CA PRO A 46 -68.06 -98.54 4.07
C PRO A 46 -67.57 -99.45 5.22
N ALA A 47 -68.53 -99.87 6.04
CA ALA A 47 -68.49 -100.96 7.01
C ALA A 47 -67.92 -100.63 8.40
N THR A 48 -68.78 -99.96 9.17
CA THR A 48 -69.32 -100.57 10.39
C THR A 48 -69.15 -102.09 10.43
N ARG A 49 -68.27 -102.61 11.30
CA ARG A 49 -68.35 -104.00 11.74
C ARG A 49 -68.08 -104.15 13.24
N VAL A 50 -69.17 -104.18 13.99
CA VAL A 50 -69.24 -104.76 15.33
C VAL A 50 -69.05 -106.27 15.22
N VAL A 51 -67.90 -106.79 15.67
CA VAL A 51 -67.62 -108.17 16.12
C VAL A 51 -66.33 -108.10 16.94
N ALA A 52 -66.17 -108.62 18.16
CA ALA A 52 -67.10 -109.11 19.20
C ALA A 52 -66.62 -108.50 20.54
N GLN A 53 -67.44 -108.42 21.60
CA GLN A 53 -67.50 -109.46 22.63
C GLN A 53 -66.35 -110.49 22.58
N ASP A 54 -65.15 -110.05 22.94
CA ASP A 54 -64.35 -110.85 23.87
C ASP A 54 -64.70 -110.42 25.30
N GLU A 55 -64.96 -111.43 26.13
CA GLU A 55 -65.38 -111.32 27.52
C GLU A 55 -64.19 -110.89 28.40
N VAL A 56 -63.78 -109.62 28.28
CA VAL A 56 -62.76 -109.05 29.17
C VAL A 56 -63.40 -108.73 30.52
N VAL A 57 -63.56 -109.79 31.32
CA VAL A 57 -63.64 -109.77 32.78
C VAL A 57 -62.73 -108.65 33.31
N PRO A 58 -63.14 -107.79 34.26
CA PRO A 58 -62.36 -106.63 34.70
C PRO A 58 -60.91 -106.97 35.02
N LYS A 59 -60.02 -106.75 34.04
CA LYS A 59 -58.61 -107.09 34.12
C LYS A 59 -57.85 -105.80 34.32
N VAL A 60 -57.22 -105.69 35.47
CA VAL A 60 -56.69 -104.41 35.95
C VAL A 60 -55.39 -104.07 35.26
N PRO A 61 -55.14 -102.78 34.97
CA PRO A 61 -53.89 -102.34 34.35
C PRO A 61 -52.67 -102.90 35.10
N SER A 62 -51.79 -103.55 34.35
CA SER A 62 -50.49 -103.94 34.86
C SER A 62 -49.61 -102.69 35.03
N GLN A 63 -48.52 -102.80 35.79
CA GLN A 63 -47.56 -101.68 35.87
C GLN A 63 -46.99 -101.33 34.48
N SER A 64 -46.81 -102.35 33.62
CA SER A 64 -46.37 -102.16 32.23
C SER A 64 -47.34 -101.34 31.39
N ASP A 65 -48.64 -101.34 31.69
CA ASP A 65 -49.64 -100.54 30.96
C ASP A 65 -49.57 -99.06 31.36
N VAL A 66 -49.32 -98.78 32.64
CA VAL A 66 -49.08 -97.42 33.15
C VAL A 66 -47.76 -96.86 32.63
N ASP A 67 -46.68 -97.64 32.69
CA ASP A 67 -45.35 -97.23 32.20
C ASP A 67 -45.36 -97.01 30.68
N LYS A 68 -46.09 -97.85 29.93
CA LYS A 68 -46.29 -97.65 28.48
C LYS A 68 -47.09 -96.39 28.18
N ALA A 69 -48.19 -96.15 28.90
CA ALA A 69 -48.98 -94.93 28.75
C ALA A 69 -48.17 -93.67 29.12
N LYS A 70 -47.29 -93.76 30.13
CA LYS A 70 -46.32 -92.71 30.46
C LYS A 70 -45.35 -92.46 29.30
N ALA A 71 -44.71 -93.50 28.77
CA ALA A 71 -43.79 -93.37 27.64
C ALA A 71 -44.45 -92.76 26.39
N GLU A 72 -45.71 -93.14 26.11
CA GLU A 72 -46.51 -92.54 25.03
C GLU A 72 -46.85 -91.06 25.29
N SER A 73 -47.16 -90.68 26.54
CA SER A 73 -47.42 -89.29 26.96
C SER A 73 -46.16 -88.42 26.91
N ASP A 74 -45.02 -88.94 27.39
CA ASP A 74 -43.73 -88.24 27.38
C ASP A 74 -43.24 -88.06 25.93
N LYS A 75 -43.42 -89.07 25.08
CA LYS A 75 -43.13 -88.99 23.64
C LYS A 75 -43.99 -87.93 22.93
N ALA A 76 -45.31 -87.95 23.14
CA ALA A 76 -46.20 -86.94 22.56
C ALA A 76 -45.85 -85.52 23.02
N SER A 77 -45.42 -85.35 24.28
CA SER A 77 -44.93 -84.06 24.80
C SER A 77 -43.63 -83.60 24.14
N GLN A 78 -42.70 -84.52 23.84
CA GLN A 78 -41.48 -84.22 23.09
C GLN A 78 -41.78 -83.85 21.64
N ASP A 79 -42.77 -84.49 21.00
CA ASP A 79 -43.14 -84.22 19.63
C ASP A 79 -43.84 -82.83 19.52
N VAL A 80 -44.64 -82.42 20.50
CA VAL A 80 -45.12 -81.02 20.66
C VAL A 80 -43.96 -80.03 20.82
N ALA A 81 -42.94 -80.35 21.63
CA ALA A 81 -41.80 -79.46 21.84
C ALA A 81 -41.00 -79.22 20.55
N LYS A 82 -40.71 -80.29 19.79
CA LYS A 82 -40.07 -80.18 18.46
C LYS A 82 -40.91 -79.37 17.49
N GLN A 83 -42.23 -79.56 17.48
CA GLN A 83 -43.11 -78.82 16.58
C GLN A 83 -43.14 -77.31 16.91
N LYS A 84 -42.97 -76.93 18.19
CA LYS A 84 -42.77 -75.52 18.58
C LYS A 84 -41.46 -74.93 18.06
N GLU A 85 -40.38 -75.72 18.01
CA GLU A 85 -39.12 -75.30 17.37
C GLU A 85 -39.28 -75.11 15.86
N VAL A 86 -40.06 -75.98 15.19
CA VAL A 86 -40.41 -75.82 13.76
C VAL A 86 -41.18 -74.52 13.52
N VAL A 87 -42.22 -74.23 14.31
CA VAL A 87 -42.98 -72.97 14.22
C VAL A 87 -42.07 -71.74 14.42
N ALA A 88 -41.24 -71.73 15.46
CA ALA A 88 -40.34 -70.61 15.74
C ALA A 88 -39.28 -70.40 14.64
N SER A 89 -38.75 -71.49 14.06
CA SER A 89 -37.82 -71.46 12.93
C SER A 89 -38.48 -70.84 11.68
N THR A 90 -39.72 -71.24 11.38
CA THR A 90 -40.48 -70.70 10.24
C THR A 90 -40.81 -69.21 10.42
N GLU A 91 -41.18 -68.78 11.64
CA GLU A 91 -41.40 -67.35 11.95
C GLU A 91 -40.11 -66.51 11.79
N ALA A 92 -38.95 -67.04 12.20
CA ALA A 92 -37.66 -66.38 11.97
C ALA A 92 -37.30 -66.27 10.48
N ASN A 93 -37.61 -67.31 9.69
CA ASN A 93 -37.39 -67.31 8.24
C ASN A 93 -38.30 -66.30 7.51
N ILE A 94 -39.55 -66.14 7.97
CA ILE A 94 -40.47 -65.09 7.50
C ILE A 94 -39.88 -63.70 7.72
N ALA A 95 -39.39 -63.40 8.92
CA ALA A 95 -38.79 -62.10 9.23
C ALA A 95 -37.55 -61.79 8.35
N ASN A 96 -36.74 -62.81 8.05
CA ASN A 96 -35.60 -62.68 7.13
C ASN A 96 -36.04 -62.44 5.67
N ALA A 97 -37.12 -63.10 5.21
CA ALA A 97 -37.69 -62.86 3.89
C ALA A 97 -38.28 -61.44 3.78
N GLU A 98 -39.00 -60.96 4.78
CA GLU A 98 -39.58 -59.61 4.82
C GLU A 98 -38.48 -58.52 4.84
N LYS A 99 -37.40 -58.71 5.60
CA LYS A 99 -36.22 -57.85 5.55
C LYS A 99 -35.58 -57.82 4.15
N THR A 100 -35.42 -58.98 3.51
CA THR A 100 -34.85 -59.10 2.16
C THR A 100 -35.72 -58.37 1.13
N ILE A 101 -37.05 -58.46 1.25
CA ILE A 101 -38.01 -57.72 0.43
C ILE A 101 -37.86 -56.20 0.62
N ALA A 102 -37.72 -55.72 1.86
CA ALA A 102 -37.53 -54.30 2.15
C ALA A 102 -36.22 -53.74 1.57
N GLU A 103 -35.09 -54.44 1.78
CA GLU A 103 -33.78 -54.05 1.24
C GLU A 103 -33.76 -54.08 -0.29
N THR A 104 -34.39 -55.08 -0.91
CA THR A 104 -34.48 -55.19 -2.38
C THR A 104 -35.39 -54.11 -2.96
N THR A 105 -36.50 -53.79 -2.30
CA THR A 105 -37.40 -52.68 -2.68
C THR A 105 -36.66 -51.34 -2.64
N LYS A 106 -35.84 -51.08 -1.61
CA LYS A 106 -35.02 -49.87 -1.55
C LYS A 106 -34.04 -49.78 -2.73
N LYS A 107 -33.36 -50.87 -3.08
CA LYS A 107 -32.46 -50.94 -4.25
C LYS A 107 -33.19 -50.71 -5.58
N VAL A 108 -34.44 -51.17 -5.71
CA VAL A 108 -35.30 -50.89 -6.88
C VAL A 108 -35.58 -49.40 -7.01
N GLU A 109 -35.96 -48.72 -5.91
CA GLU A 109 -36.22 -47.27 -5.94
C GLU A 109 -34.93 -46.45 -6.17
N GLU A 110 -33.80 -46.86 -5.58
CA GLU A 110 -32.48 -46.27 -5.86
C GLU A 110 -32.12 -46.39 -7.35
N ALA A 111 -32.33 -47.56 -7.98
CA ALA A 111 -32.10 -47.78 -9.40
C ALA A 111 -33.07 -46.99 -10.31
N LYS A 112 -34.36 -46.89 -9.94
CA LYS A 112 -35.35 -46.05 -10.65
C LYS A 112 -34.99 -44.56 -10.59
N SER A 113 -34.34 -44.11 -9.52
CA SER A 113 -33.97 -42.70 -9.33
C SER A 113 -32.94 -42.19 -10.35
N VAL A 114 -32.32 -43.08 -11.13
CA VAL A 114 -31.44 -42.76 -12.26
C VAL A 114 -32.28 -42.56 -13.53
N THR A 115 -32.39 -41.30 -13.96
CA THR A 115 -33.19 -40.86 -15.12
C THR A 115 -32.30 -40.29 -16.23
N PRO A 116 -32.75 -40.30 -17.49
CA PRO A 116 -32.05 -39.61 -18.59
C PRO A 116 -31.85 -38.11 -18.32
N GLU A 117 -32.81 -37.48 -17.64
CA GLU A 117 -32.77 -36.07 -17.24
C GLU A 117 -31.59 -35.77 -16.30
N LYS A 118 -31.39 -36.56 -15.23
CA LYS A 118 -30.22 -36.41 -14.34
C LYS A 118 -28.88 -36.64 -15.05
N VAL A 119 -28.84 -37.55 -16.03
CA VAL A 119 -27.62 -37.75 -16.84
C VAL A 119 -27.37 -36.54 -17.74
N ALA A 120 -28.42 -35.94 -18.31
CA ALA A 120 -28.31 -34.72 -19.10
C ALA A 120 -27.90 -33.50 -18.25
N GLU A 121 -28.42 -33.35 -17.04
CA GLU A 121 -28.01 -32.33 -16.08
C GLU A 121 -26.52 -32.49 -15.69
N ALA A 122 -26.10 -33.70 -15.33
CA ALA A 122 -24.71 -33.99 -14.99
C ALA A 122 -23.76 -33.75 -16.18
N LYS A 123 -24.20 -34.07 -17.40
CA LYS A 123 -23.46 -33.76 -18.63
C LYS A 123 -23.31 -32.25 -18.83
N ALA A 124 -24.40 -31.50 -18.68
CA ALA A 124 -24.39 -30.05 -18.86
C ALA A 124 -23.50 -29.34 -17.82
N ASP A 125 -23.46 -29.82 -16.56
CA ASP A 125 -22.51 -29.29 -15.58
C ASP A 125 -21.06 -29.70 -15.92
N ALA A 126 -20.80 -30.94 -16.34
CA ALA A 126 -19.46 -31.36 -16.78
C ALA A 126 -18.95 -30.50 -17.96
N GLU A 127 -19.78 -30.27 -18.98
CA GLU A 127 -19.45 -29.39 -20.12
C GLU A 127 -19.23 -27.93 -19.68
N LYS A 128 -20.06 -27.42 -18.76
CA LYS A 128 -19.89 -26.08 -18.16
C LYS A 128 -18.57 -25.98 -17.39
N LYS A 129 -18.21 -26.98 -16.58
CA LYS A 129 -16.96 -27.00 -15.80
C LYS A 129 -15.73 -27.16 -16.68
N ALA A 130 -15.81 -27.89 -17.78
CA ALA A 130 -14.77 -27.93 -18.80
C ALA A 130 -14.54 -26.55 -19.45
N ASN A 131 -15.60 -25.79 -19.74
CA ASN A 131 -15.50 -24.42 -20.24
C ASN A 131 -14.95 -23.43 -19.19
N GLU A 132 -15.34 -23.57 -17.92
CA GLU A 132 -14.75 -22.81 -16.80
C GLU A 132 -13.23 -23.11 -16.68
N LEU A 133 -12.83 -24.38 -16.81
CA LEU A 133 -11.43 -24.81 -16.79
C LEU A 133 -10.63 -24.22 -17.95
N ALA A 134 -11.11 -24.31 -19.19
CA ALA A 134 -10.44 -23.73 -20.36
C ALA A 134 -10.24 -22.20 -20.22
N THR A 135 -11.21 -21.52 -19.59
CA THR A 135 -11.11 -20.09 -19.29
C THR A 135 -10.03 -19.80 -18.24
N ALA A 136 -9.90 -20.64 -17.20
CA ALA A 136 -8.84 -20.52 -16.21
C ALA A 136 -7.45 -20.81 -16.80
N GLU A 137 -7.33 -21.80 -17.70
CA GLU A 137 -6.07 -22.10 -18.41
C GLU A 137 -5.61 -20.91 -19.27
N LYS A 138 -6.53 -20.28 -20.01
CA LYS A 138 -6.24 -19.03 -20.74
C LYS A 138 -5.82 -17.89 -19.80
N THR A 139 -6.50 -17.75 -18.67
CA THR A 139 -6.19 -16.71 -17.66
C THR A 139 -4.77 -16.86 -17.10
N VAL A 140 -4.33 -18.10 -16.85
CA VAL A 140 -2.93 -18.38 -16.44
C VAL A 140 -1.95 -18.02 -17.56
N ALA A 141 -2.25 -18.38 -18.81
CA ALA A 141 -1.37 -18.07 -19.95
C ALA A 141 -1.22 -16.56 -20.20
N ASP A 142 -2.29 -15.78 -20.03
CA ASP A 142 -2.25 -14.31 -20.17
C ASP A 142 -1.58 -13.63 -18.95
N ALA A 143 -1.67 -14.23 -17.76
CA ALA A 143 -0.91 -13.80 -16.58
C ALA A 143 0.59 -14.10 -16.72
N ASP A 144 0.98 -15.27 -17.25
CA ASP A 144 2.38 -15.62 -17.52
C ASP A 144 3.03 -14.64 -18.53
N LYS A 145 2.31 -14.28 -19.62
CA LYS A 145 2.76 -13.21 -20.54
C LYS A 145 2.96 -11.87 -19.83
N SER A 146 2.07 -11.53 -18.90
CA SER A 146 2.12 -10.26 -18.16
C SER A 146 3.33 -10.22 -17.21
N VAL A 147 3.70 -11.35 -16.60
CA VAL A 147 4.94 -11.49 -15.82
C VAL A 147 6.17 -11.30 -16.73
N SER A 148 6.26 -12.01 -17.86
CA SER A 148 7.39 -11.85 -18.80
C SER A 148 7.54 -10.41 -19.30
N ALA A 149 6.45 -9.78 -19.76
CA ALA A 149 6.48 -8.42 -20.30
C ALA A 149 6.77 -7.34 -19.24
N THR A 150 6.51 -7.61 -17.95
CA THR A 150 6.90 -6.70 -16.87
C THR A 150 8.34 -6.94 -16.41
N ALA A 151 8.83 -8.19 -16.44
CA ALA A 151 10.22 -8.53 -16.15
C ALA A 151 11.20 -7.89 -17.17
N GLU A 152 10.91 -7.98 -18.47
CA GLU A 152 11.71 -7.33 -19.51
C GLU A 152 11.80 -5.81 -19.30
N LYS A 153 10.69 -5.15 -18.96
CA LYS A 153 10.67 -3.71 -18.66
C LYS A 153 11.49 -3.34 -17.42
N VAL A 154 11.51 -4.19 -16.38
CA VAL A 154 12.35 -4.00 -15.20
C VAL A 154 13.83 -4.16 -15.56
N GLU A 155 14.19 -5.14 -16.38
CA GLU A 155 15.58 -5.34 -16.84
C GLU A 155 16.06 -4.15 -17.67
N ASP A 156 15.28 -3.69 -18.65
CA ASP A 156 15.64 -2.54 -19.48
C ASP A 156 15.69 -1.24 -18.69
N ARG A 157 14.78 -1.02 -17.74
CA ARG A 157 14.87 0.17 -16.88
C ARG A 157 16.06 0.09 -15.91
N THR A 158 16.48 -1.10 -15.50
CA THR A 158 17.72 -1.29 -14.71
C THR A 158 18.96 -0.87 -15.52
N LYS A 159 19.02 -1.17 -16.83
CA LYS A 159 20.08 -0.69 -17.72
C LYS A 159 20.09 0.84 -17.82
N VAL A 160 18.91 1.47 -17.92
CA VAL A 160 18.75 2.94 -17.93
C VAL A 160 19.24 3.56 -16.62
N VAL A 161 18.90 3.00 -15.45
CA VAL A 161 19.41 3.46 -14.14
C VAL A 161 20.93 3.38 -14.10
N SER A 162 21.54 2.26 -14.49
CA SER A 162 23.01 2.12 -14.50
C SER A 162 23.70 3.15 -15.40
N ASN A 163 23.11 3.48 -16.55
CA ASN A 163 23.64 4.53 -17.44
C ASN A 163 23.47 5.93 -16.82
N ALA A 164 22.36 6.21 -16.13
CA ALA A 164 22.18 7.47 -15.42
C ALA A 164 23.17 7.63 -14.24
N GLU A 165 23.48 6.56 -13.50
CA GLU A 165 24.49 6.56 -12.42
C GLU A 165 25.90 6.85 -12.94
N LYS A 166 26.27 6.27 -14.09
CA LYS A 166 27.55 6.58 -14.77
C LYS A 166 27.59 8.05 -15.20
N THR A 167 26.51 8.58 -15.76
CA THR A 167 26.42 9.99 -16.16
C THR A 167 26.56 10.93 -14.98
N ALA A 168 25.81 10.70 -13.89
CA ALA A 168 25.89 11.50 -12.66
C ALA A 168 27.31 11.51 -12.08
N THR A 169 27.97 10.34 -12.03
CA THR A 169 29.36 10.19 -11.59
C THR A 169 30.33 10.96 -12.49
N ALA A 170 30.17 10.87 -13.81
CA ALA A 170 31.01 11.61 -14.76
C ALA A 170 30.84 13.14 -14.62
N THR A 171 29.62 13.63 -14.42
CA THR A 171 29.35 15.05 -14.18
C THR A 171 29.89 15.54 -12.83
N ALA A 172 29.82 14.72 -11.77
CA ALA A 172 30.43 15.05 -10.48
C ALA A 172 31.96 15.19 -10.59
N ASN A 173 32.62 14.31 -11.35
CA ASN A 173 34.05 14.43 -11.64
C ASN A 173 34.39 15.69 -12.44
N LYS A 174 33.59 16.04 -13.47
CA LYS A 174 33.74 17.32 -14.20
C LYS A 174 33.69 18.53 -13.25
N VAL A 175 32.76 18.55 -12.29
CA VAL A 175 32.65 19.63 -11.30
C VAL A 175 33.90 19.70 -10.42
N ALA A 176 34.42 18.56 -9.97
CA ALA A 176 35.65 18.51 -9.17
C ALA A 176 36.87 19.04 -9.93
N ASP A 177 37.02 18.69 -11.21
CA ASP A 177 38.15 19.15 -12.03
C ASP A 177 38.02 20.62 -12.45
N ALA A 178 36.80 21.09 -12.75
CA ALA A 178 36.54 22.51 -12.96
C ALA A 178 36.82 23.35 -11.69
N GLN A 179 36.50 22.82 -10.49
CA GLN A 179 36.81 23.47 -9.22
C GLN A 179 38.33 23.57 -9.01
N LYS A 180 39.09 22.47 -9.18
CA LYS A 180 40.57 22.49 -9.14
C LYS A 180 41.15 23.53 -10.10
N LYS A 181 40.57 23.71 -11.29
CA LYS A 181 41.02 24.70 -12.27
C LYS A 181 40.79 26.13 -11.76
N VAL A 182 39.62 26.44 -11.19
CA VAL A 182 39.35 27.72 -10.52
C VAL A 182 40.33 27.95 -9.36
N ASP A 183 40.53 26.96 -8.51
CA ASP A 183 41.42 27.05 -7.34
C ASP A 183 42.87 27.36 -7.78
N SER A 184 43.38 26.67 -8.81
CA SER A 184 44.72 26.92 -9.37
C SER A 184 44.92 28.32 -9.94
N LEU A 185 43.85 28.95 -10.42
CA LEU A 185 43.87 30.29 -11.04
C LEU A 185 43.52 31.41 -10.04
N SER A 186 43.02 31.07 -8.86
CA SER A 186 42.51 32.03 -7.85
C SER A 186 43.58 32.92 -7.20
N SER A 187 44.86 32.55 -7.30
CA SER A 187 45.97 33.36 -6.79
C SER A 187 46.12 34.67 -7.58
N THR A 188 46.16 35.81 -6.90
CA THR A 188 46.45 37.09 -7.54
C THR A 188 47.92 37.20 -7.93
N THR A 189 48.21 37.87 -9.03
CA THR A 189 49.57 38.32 -9.36
C THR A 189 49.76 39.70 -8.75
N ASP A 190 50.58 39.82 -7.70
CA ASP A 190 50.88 41.12 -7.11
C ASP A 190 51.87 41.90 -7.99
N VAL A 191 51.44 43.07 -8.47
CA VAL A 191 52.26 44.00 -9.26
C VAL A 191 52.70 45.24 -8.47
N ALA A 192 52.21 45.41 -7.23
CA ALA A 192 52.51 46.58 -6.39
C ALA A 192 54.03 46.79 -6.14
N PRO A 193 54.88 45.76 -6.02
CA PRO A 193 56.33 45.95 -5.93
C PRO A 193 56.93 46.64 -7.16
N LEU A 194 56.51 46.22 -8.37
CA LEU A 194 56.97 46.79 -9.64
C LEU A 194 56.42 48.20 -9.88
N GLU A 195 55.18 48.48 -9.46
CA GLU A 195 54.61 49.83 -9.50
C GLU A 195 55.37 50.78 -8.56
N LYS A 196 55.71 50.31 -7.35
CA LYS A 196 56.52 51.07 -6.40
C LYS A 196 57.93 51.32 -6.93
N GLU A 197 58.56 50.33 -7.57
CA GLU A 197 59.89 50.46 -8.19
C GLU A 197 59.89 51.50 -9.33
N VAL A 198 58.89 51.48 -10.22
CA VAL A 198 58.73 52.49 -11.28
C VAL A 198 58.53 53.90 -10.69
N VAL A 199 57.76 54.06 -9.61
CA VAL A 199 57.62 55.36 -8.92
C VAL A 199 58.95 55.80 -8.30
N THR A 200 59.66 54.92 -7.60
CA THR A 200 60.97 55.23 -7.01
C THR A 200 61.98 55.69 -8.06
N LEU A 201 62.09 54.97 -9.18
CA LEU A 201 62.99 55.33 -10.27
C LEU A 201 62.55 56.60 -11.02
N THR A 202 61.24 56.86 -11.14
CA THR A 202 60.72 58.12 -11.70
C THR A 202 61.11 59.32 -10.84
N ASN A 203 60.95 59.19 -9.52
CA ASN A 203 61.33 60.22 -8.55
C ASN A 203 62.86 60.44 -8.56
N GLN A 204 63.66 59.38 -8.68
CA GLN A 204 65.12 59.47 -8.76
C GLN A 204 65.58 60.18 -10.06
N VAL A 205 65.00 59.85 -11.22
CA VAL A 205 65.28 60.54 -12.49
C VAL A 205 64.89 62.03 -12.42
N SER A 206 63.81 62.39 -11.73
CA SER A 206 63.45 63.80 -11.46
C SER A 206 64.52 64.51 -10.63
N ALA A 207 64.99 63.88 -9.55
CA ALA A 207 66.05 64.41 -8.70
C ALA A 207 67.39 64.56 -9.45
N ASP A 208 67.79 63.56 -10.22
CA ASP A 208 69.02 63.59 -11.03
C ASP A 208 68.95 64.67 -12.13
N THR A 209 67.79 64.86 -12.75
CA THR A 209 67.55 65.94 -13.73
C THR A 209 67.71 67.32 -13.08
N GLN A 210 67.17 67.52 -11.87
CA GLN A 210 67.36 68.75 -11.11
C GLN A 210 68.81 68.92 -10.63
N ALA A 211 69.53 67.83 -10.33
CA ALA A 211 70.95 67.87 -9.99
C ALA A 211 71.80 68.36 -11.17
N VAL A 212 71.59 67.84 -12.38
CA VAL A 212 72.24 68.32 -13.62
C VAL A 212 71.96 69.81 -13.85
N ALA A 213 70.70 70.23 -13.79
CA ALA A 213 70.33 71.65 -13.97
C ALA A 213 70.97 72.57 -12.92
N THR A 214 71.14 72.09 -11.69
CA THR A 214 71.81 72.83 -10.60
C THR A 214 73.32 72.90 -10.83
N ALA A 215 73.96 71.79 -11.21
CA ALA A 215 75.38 71.74 -11.50
C ALA A 215 75.75 72.67 -12.68
N GLN A 216 74.96 72.64 -13.75
CA GLN A 216 75.08 73.55 -14.90
C GLN A 216 74.94 75.02 -14.46
N THR A 217 73.89 75.36 -13.70
CA THR A 217 73.67 76.73 -13.20
C THR A 217 74.81 77.23 -12.32
N ASN A 218 75.39 76.36 -11.48
CA ASN A 218 76.53 76.71 -10.64
C ASN A 218 77.81 76.87 -11.47
N LEU A 219 78.03 76.02 -12.48
CA LEU A 219 79.14 76.12 -13.42
C LEU A 219 79.10 77.42 -14.23
N ASP A 220 77.93 77.78 -14.77
CA ASP A 220 77.73 79.00 -15.55
C ASP A 220 77.92 80.26 -14.72
N ASN A 221 77.37 80.30 -13.51
CA ASN A 221 77.60 81.39 -12.56
C ASN A 221 79.06 81.45 -12.09
N GLY A 222 79.72 80.29 -11.92
CA GLY A 222 81.14 80.20 -11.59
C GLY A 222 82.03 80.81 -12.67
N LYS A 223 81.84 80.40 -13.92
CA LYS A 223 82.53 80.95 -15.11
C LYS A 223 82.20 82.44 -15.33
N LYS A 224 80.95 82.86 -15.11
CA LYS A 224 80.55 84.27 -15.21
C LYS A 224 81.17 85.12 -14.10
N ALA A 225 81.24 84.64 -12.86
CA ALA A 225 81.82 85.39 -11.76
C ALA A 225 83.33 85.66 -11.92
N GLN A 226 84.05 84.82 -12.69
CA GLN A 226 85.44 85.07 -13.08
C GLN A 226 85.60 86.23 -14.09
N SER A 227 84.54 86.62 -14.81
CA SER A 227 84.58 87.63 -15.89
C SER A 227 83.71 88.87 -15.64
N ASN A 228 82.59 88.74 -14.92
CA ASN A 228 81.68 89.81 -14.53
C ASN A 228 80.95 89.45 -13.23
N LYS A 229 81.52 89.87 -12.09
CA LYS A 229 81.02 89.52 -10.75
C LYS A 229 79.65 90.12 -10.43
N ASP A 230 79.40 91.38 -10.79
CA ASP A 230 78.14 92.06 -10.47
C ASP A 230 76.95 91.43 -11.19
N GLN A 231 77.14 90.98 -12.43
CA GLN A 231 76.10 90.23 -13.14
C GLN A 231 75.89 88.84 -12.54
N ALA A 232 76.95 88.12 -12.16
CA ALA A 232 76.82 86.81 -11.51
C ALA A 232 76.05 86.89 -10.17
N ILE A 233 76.21 87.97 -9.40
CA ILE A 233 75.43 88.20 -8.17
C ILE A 233 73.94 88.41 -8.49
N LYS A 234 73.61 89.23 -9.49
CA LYS A 234 72.20 89.46 -9.92
C LYS A 234 71.53 88.19 -10.44
N ASP A 235 72.25 87.42 -11.25
CA ASP A 235 71.79 86.15 -11.80
C ASP A 235 71.52 85.13 -10.66
N ALA A 236 72.43 85.04 -9.67
CA ALA A 236 72.25 84.20 -8.50
C ALA A 236 71.08 84.65 -7.59
N GLN A 237 70.87 85.96 -7.40
CA GLN A 237 69.70 86.50 -6.68
C GLN A 237 68.39 86.13 -7.37
N THR A 238 68.33 86.26 -8.71
CA THR A 238 67.16 85.87 -9.51
C THR A 238 66.92 84.36 -9.43
N GLY A 239 67.99 83.56 -9.36
CA GLY A 239 67.93 82.13 -9.08
C GLY A 239 67.26 81.79 -7.75
N VAL A 240 67.56 82.52 -6.66
CA VAL A 240 66.91 82.34 -5.36
C VAL A 240 65.41 82.63 -5.44
N SER A 241 64.99 83.79 -5.96
CA SER A 241 63.57 84.13 -6.07
C SER A 241 62.79 83.16 -6.98
N SER A 242 63.45 82.64 -8.02
CA SER A 242 62.87 81.59 -8.89
C SER A 242 62.68 80.26 -8.14
N ALA A 243 63.63 79.88 -7.28
CA ALA A 243 63.52 78.68 -6.46
C ALA A 243 62.46 78.81 -5.35
N GLU A 244 62.32 79.99 -4.73
CA GLU A 244 61.24 80.28 -3.76
C GLU A 244 59.85 80.16 -4.40
N THR A 245 59.70 80.66 -5.63
CA THR A 245 58.46 80.51 -6.42
C THR A 245 58.15 79.04 -6.71
N LYS A 246 59.15 78.24 -7.13
CA LYS A 246 58.99 76.80 -7.38
C LYS A 246 58.61 76.02 -6.12
N LEU A 247 59.21 76.34 -4.97
CA LEU A 247 58.88 75.71 -3.69
C LEU A 247 57.42 76.00 -3.27
N SER A 248 56.94 77.23 -3.47
CA SER A 248 55.53 77.58 -3.24
C SER A 248 54.59 76.76 -4.12
N GLN A 249 54.89 76.64 -5.42
CA GLN A 249 54.11 75.83 -6.37
C GLN A 249 54.08 74.35 -6.00
N ALA A 250 55.23 73.76 -5.65
CA ALA A 250 55.34 72.37 -5.22
C ALA A 250 54.57 72.10 -3.91
N THR A 251 54.56 73.07 -2.98
CA THR A 251 53.77 73.00 -1.74
C THR A 251 52.27 72.90 -2.03
N THR A 252 51.74 73.74 -2.95
CA THR A 252 50.34 73.67 -3.38
C THR A 252 50.02 72.35 -4.10
N ALA A 253 50.90 71.88 -4.98
CA ALA A 253 50.71 70.61 -5.68
C ALA A 253 50.62 69.42 -4.71
N LEU A 254 51.50 69.36 -3.71
CA LEU A 254 51.50 68.34 -2.67
C LEU A 254 50.23 68.36 -1.81
N ALA A 255 49.72 69.54 -1.47
CA ALA A 255 48.46 69.69 -0.72
C ALA A 255 47.27 69.15 -1.53
N ASN A 256 47.18 69.50 -2.82
CA ASN A 256 46.12 69.04 -3.72
C ASN A 256 46.18 67.51 -3.94
N ALA A 257 47.37 66.94 -4.12
CA ALA A 257 47.55 65.50 -4.26
C ALA A 257 47.07 64.72 -3.01
N LYS A 258 47.37 65.23 -1.81
CA LYS A 258 46.90 64.64 -0.53
C LYS A 258 45.37 64.71 -0.40
N ALA A 259 44.75 65.80 -0.84
CA ALA A 259 43.29 65.94 -0.83
C ALA A 259 42.59 64.96 -1.80
N ASP A 260 43.12 64.78 -3.02
CA ASP A 260 42.56 63.80 -3.96
C ASP A 260 42.73 62.36 -3.45
N GLN A 261 43.87 62.03 -2.83
CA GLN A 261 44.08 60.71 -2.22
C GLN A 261 42.99 60.36 -1.19
N VAL A 262 42.64 61.30 -0.29
CA VAL A 262 41.56 61.11 0.69
C VAL A 262 40.22 60.84 0.00
N ASN A 263 39.91 61.58 -1.07
CA ASN A 263 38.68 61.36 -1.85
C ASN A 263 38.66 59.98 -2.54
N LYS A 264 39.81 59.49 -3.06
CA LYS A 264 39.90 58.14 -3.64
C LYS A 264 39.79 57.04 -2.58
N ASP A 265 40.43 57.24 -1.42
CA ASP A 265 40.36 56.29 -0.30
C ASP A 265 38.92 56.19 0.25
N GLN A 266 38.16 57.29 0.30
CA GLN A 266 36.73 57.30 0.64
C GLN A 266 35.90 56.47 -0.37
N ALA A 267 36.18 56.59 -1.67
CA ALA A 267 35.46 55.86 -2.72
C ALA A 267 35.65 54.33 -2.64
N ILE A 268 36.79 53.84 -2.12
CA ILE A 268 36.98 52.40 -1.84
C ILE A 268 35.94 51.91 -0.83
N ALA A 269 35.68 52.67 0.24
CA ALA A 269 34.75 52.26 1.29
C ALA A 269 33.31 52.12 0.74
N THR A 270 32.86 53.08 -0.08
CA THR A 270 31.57 52.99 -0.78
C THR A 270 31.52 51.77 -1.70
N ALA A 271 32.49 51.62 -2.62
CA ALA A 271 32.48 50.51 -3.57
C ALA A 271 32.60 49.12 -2.89
N LYS A 272 33.28 49.05 -1.73
CA LYS A 272 33.34 47.83 -0.90
C LYS A 272 31.99 47.51 -0.28
N ALA A 273 31.31 48.49 0.30
CA ALA A 273 29.97 48.31 0.84
C ALA A 273 28.98 47.88 -0.26
N ASP A 274 29.11 48.40 -1.48
CA ASP A 274 28.26 48.04 -2.62
C ASP A 274 28.51 46.60 -3.10
N LEU A 275 29.78 46.16 -3.09
CA LEU A 275 30.16 44.76 -3.36
C LEU A 275 29.66 43.80 -2.29
N ASP A 276 29.76 44.17 -1.02
CA ASP A 276 29.30 43.33 0.09
C ASP A 276 27.76 43.18 0.06
N ARG A 277 27.02 44.28 -0.15
CA ARG A 277 25.55 44.22 -0.35
C ARG A 277 25.17 43.33 -1.53
N ALA A 278 25.84 43.46 -2.67
CA ALA A 278 25.57 42.60 -3.84
C ALA A 278 25.83 41.10 -3.54
N LYS A 279 26.86 40.78 -2.75
CA LYS A 279 27.15 39.40 -2.32
C LYS A 279 26.10 38.86 -1.35
N GLU A 280 25.63 39.67 -0.40
CA GLU A 280 24.54 39.27 0.51
C GLU A 280 23.22 39.07 -0.23
N GLU A 281 22.86 39.95 -1.18
CA GLU A 281 21.67 39.81 -2.02
C GLU A 281 21.66 38.51 -2.83
N LEU A 282 22.82 38.08 -3.34
CA LEU A 282 22.99 36.82 -4.07
C LEU A 282 22.90 35.60 -3.15
N ALA A 283 23.47 35.67 -1.95
CA ALA A 283 23.38 34.59 -0.95
C ALA A 283 21.94 34.32 -0.48
N GLY A 284 21.12 35.37 -0.35
CA GLY A 284 19.72 35.29 0.06
C GLY A 284 18.74 34.67 -0.96
N THR A 285 19.21 34.26 -2.14
CA THR A 285 18.36 33.69 -3.22
C THR A 285 17.78 32.30 -2.93
N GLY A 286 18.21 31.65 -1.84
CA GLY A 286 17.67 30.37 -1.38
C GLY A 286 16.29 30.46 -0.70
N GLU A 287 15.86 31.64 -0.27
CA GLU A 287 14.64 31.84 0.53
C GLU A 287 13.38 31.87 -0.35
N ASP A 288 12.81 30.69 -0.65
CA ASP A 288 11.54 30.55 -1.38
C ASP A 288 10.33 30.89 -0.49
N VAL A 289 10.23 32.16 -0.10
CA VAL A 289 9.17 32.67 0.78
C VAL A 289 7.90 32.95 -0.01
N LYS A 290 6.89 32.09 0.17
CA LYS A 290 5.57 32.24 -0.45
C LYS A 290 4.53 32.72 0.56
N ASN A 291 3.73 33.70 0.16
CA ASN A 291 2.54 34.13 0.88
C ASN A 291 1.32 33.50 0.19
N THR A 292 0.31 33.10 0.96
CA THR A 292 -0.88 32.43 0.43
C THR A 292 -2.13 33.27 0.72
N ILE A 293 -2.98 33.47 -0.30
CA ILE A 293 -4.30 34.08 -0.17
C ILE A 293 -5.37 33.02 -0.38
N THR A 294 -6.17 32.78 0.65
CA THR A 294 -7.37 31.93 0.58
C THR A 294 -8.61 32.81 0.72
N VAL A 295 -9.63 32.54 -0.10
CA VAL A 295 -10.91 33.25 -0.09
C VAL A 295 -12.03 32.27 0.20
N SER A 296 -12.91 32.60 1.14
CA SER A 296 -13.98 31.66 1.53
C SER A 296 -15.00 31.46 0.40
N PRO A 297 -15.54 30.24 0.20
CA PRO A 297 -16.58 29.99 -0.80
C PRO A 297 -17.84 30.85 -0.62
N GLU A 298 -18.16 31.22 0.63
CA GLU A 298 -19.23 32.16 0.96
C GLU A 298 -18.94 33.56 0.38
N TYR A 299 -17.74 34.10 0.60
CA TYR A 299 -17.34 35.40 0.06
C TYR A 299 -17.30 35.39 -1.47
N ILE A 300 -16.74 34.34 -2.09
CA ILE A 300 -16.71 34.18 -3.56
C ILE A 300 -18.12 34.22 -4.15
N SER A 301 -19.05 33.47 -3.55
CA SER A 301 -20.43 33.38 -4.01
C SER A 301 -21.16 34.71 -3.85
N LEU A 302 -21.01 35.35 -2.69
CA LEU A 302 -21.65 36.63 -2.38
C LEU A 302 -21.11 37.78 -3.25
N LEU A 303 -19.80 37.81 -3.56
CA LEU A 303 -19.22 38.83 -4.44
C LEU A 303 -19.69 38.66 -5.89
N LYS A 304 -19.82 37.41 -6.37
CA LYS A 304 -20.44 37.09 -7.68
C LYS A 304 -21.89 37.57 -7.73
N GLU A 305 -22.70 37.21 -6.74
CA GLU A 305 -24.11 37.62 -6.63
C GLU A 305 -24.27 39.15 -6.57
N TYR A 306 -23.38 39.84 -5.85
CA TYR A 306 -23.38 41.31 -5.75
C TYR A 306 -23.23 41.98 -7.12
N PHE A 307 -22.31 41.51 -7.98
CA PHE A 307 -22.16 42.07 -9.31
C PHE A 307 -23.26 41.63 -10.28
N GLU A 308 -23.68 40.37 -10.23
CA GLU A 308 -24.76 39.84 -11.07
C GLU A 308 -26.08 40.60 -10.86
N LYS A 309 -26.41 40.93 -9.60
CA LYS A 309 -27.66 41.65 -9.24
C LYS A 309 -27.55 43.17 -9.32
N GLY A 310 -26.51 43.73 -9.96
CA GLY A 310 -26.39 45.18 -10.16
C GLY A 310 -26.02 45.97 -8.90
N ARG A 311 -25.21 45.38 -8.00
CA ARG A 311 -24.64 46.01 -6.80
C ARG A 311 -25.66 46.47 -5.71
N PRO A 312 -26.64 45.63 -5.30
CA PRO A 312 -27.65 46.03 -4.33
C PRO A 312 -27.05 46.28 -2.93
N ALA A 313 -27.50 47.34 -2.27
CA ALA A 313 -26.94 47.80 -1.00
C ALA A 313 -26.95 46.74 0.12
N GLU A 314 -27.98 45.89 0.18
CA GLU A 314 -28.08 44.84 1.20
C GLU A 314 -27.05 43.72 1.02
N LEU A 315 -26.68 43.36 -0.22
CA LEU A 315 -25.57 42.43 -0.44
C LEU A 315 -24.22 43.08 -0.14
N GLY A 316 -24.07 44.39 -0.41
CA GLY A 316 -22.91 45.17 0.03
C GLY A 316 -22.71 45.13 1.55
N LYS A 317 -23.76 45.41 2.33
CA LYS A 317 -23.70 45.31 3.81
C LYS A 317 -23.31 43.91 4.30
N LYS A 318 -23.74 42.84 3.60
CA LYS A 318 -23.30 41.47 3.89
C LYS A 318 -21.83 41.27 3.56
N LEU A 319 -21.34 41.77 2.42
CA LEU A 319 -19.93 41.71 2.04
C LEU A 319 -19.03 42.45 3.03
N THR A 320 -19.42 43.62 3.54
CA THR A 320 -18.66 44.32 4.60
C THR A 320 -18.52 43.44 5.83
N LYS A 321 -19.65 42.92 6.36
CA LYS A 321 -19.66 42.08 7.56
C LYS A 321 -18.89 40.77 7.38
N LEU A 322 -18.93 40.19 6.19
CA LEU A 322 -18.18 38.96 5.88
C LEU A 322 -16.70 39.24 5.69
N GLY A 323 -16.33 40.31 4.98
CA GLY A 323 -14.94 40.73 4.80
C GLY A 323 -14.22 41.01 6.12
N TYR A 324 -14.88 41.75 7.03
CA TYR A 324 -14.36 41.97 8.38
C TYR A 324 -14.10 40.65 9.13
N LYS A 325 -15.02 39.69 9.04
CA LYS A 325 -14.83 38.32 9.59
C LYS A 325 -13.74 37.52 8.90
N GLU A 326 -13.45 37.75 7.62
CA GLU A 326 -12.30 37.09 6.96
C GLU A 326 -10.98 37.71 7.45
N LEU A 327 -10.92 39.02 7.70
CA LEU A 327 -9.75 39.69 8.30
C LEU A 327 -9.49 39.24 9.75
N GLU A 328 -10.55 39.12 10.57
CA GLU A 328 -10.49 38.58 11.95
C GLU A 328 -9.88 37.18 12.05
N LYS A 329 -10.00 36.35 11.00
CA LYS A 329 -9.39 35.01 10.96
C LYS A 329 -7.90 35.04 10.63
N LEU A 330 -7.42 36.13 10.03
CA LEU A 330 -6.07 36.26 9.50
C LEU A 330 -5.14 36.92 10.51
N GLY A 331 -5.59 37.97 11.19
CA GLY A 331 -4.79 38.70 12.17
C GLY A 331 -5.58 39.73 12.97
N GLU A 332 -4.87 40.73 13.48
CA GLU A 332 -5.45 41.74 14.36
C GLU A 332 -6.26 42.77 13.57
N VAL A 333 -7.41 43.17 14.14
CA VAL A 333 -8.31 44.18 13.57
C VAL A 333 -8.70 45.18 14.65
N GLU A 334 -8.80 46.45 14.29
CA GLU A 334 -9.27 47.52 15.18
C GLU A 334 -10.58 48.11 14.67
N TYR A 335 -11.52 48.34 15.58
CA TYR A 335 -12.84 48.89 15.29
C TYR A 335 -13.09 50.21 16.04
N TYR A 336 -13.72 51.15 15.36
CA TYR A 336 -14.25 52.38 15.97
C TYR A 336 -15.72 52.54 15.59
N ASN A 337 -16.60 52.69 16.58
CA ASN A 337 -18.06 52.78 16.41
C ASN A 337 -18.71 51.65 15.56
N GLY A 338 -18.04 50.50 15.43
CA GLY A 338 -18.51 49.35 14.65
C GLY A 338 -17.97 49.27 13.22
N ASP A 339 -17.21 50.26 12.77
CA ASP A 339 -16.48 50.24 11.50
C ASP A 339 -15.00 49.88 11.71
N LEU A 340 -14.44 49.10 10.79
CA LEU A 340 -13.02 48.75 10.78
C LEU A 340 -12.19 50.02 10.52
N VAL A 341 -11.14 50.24 11.31
CA VAL A 341 -10.21 51.39 11.16
C VAL A 341 -8.77 50.98 10.87
N SER A 342 -8.35 49.78 11.27
CA SER A 342 -7.05 49.22 10.91
C SER A 342 -7.11 47.68 10.90
N PHE A 343 -6.17 47.05 10.20
CA PHE A 343 -5.95 45.61 10.30
C PHE A 343 -4.47 45.28 10.05
N THR A 344 -3.98 44.20 10.66
CA THR A 344 -2.65 43.64 10.43
C THR A 344 -2.77 42.18 10.03
N ILE A 345 -2.16 41.81 8.90
CA ILE A 345 -2.11 40.43 8.42
C ILE A 345 -0.73 39.80 8.64
N PRO A 346 -0.64 38.46 8.79
CA PRO A 346 0.62 37.73 8.74
C PRO A 346 1.28 37.94 7.37
N PHE A 347 2.53 38.41 7.41
CA PHE A 347 3.37 38.53 6.22
C PHE A 347 4.60 37.65 6.40
N ASN A 348 4.81 36.74 5.45
CA ASN A 348 6.02 35.95 5.36
C ASN A 348 6.94 36.61 4.33
N GLY A 349 8.03 37.22 4.78
CA GLY A 349 9.01 37.88 3.91
C GLY A 349 10.42 37.36 4.18
N SER A 350 11.30 37.48 3.17
CA SER A 350 12.68 37.00 3.24
C SER A 350 13.58 37.92 4.07
N GLU A 351 14.59 37.36 4.75
CA GLU A 351 15.67 38.14 5.37
C GLU A 351 16.49 38.88 4.31
N ARG A 352 16.59 38.31 3.10
CA ARG A 352 17.10 39.02 1.91
C ARG A 352 16.38 40.35 1.70
N ASP A 353 15.06 40.37 1.67
CA ASP A 353 14.29 41.57 1.33
C ASP A 353 14.30 42.60 2.47
N LYS A 354 14.47 42.19 3.74
CA LYS A 354 14.65 43.10 4.88
C LYS A 354 15.95 43.91 4.78
N LYS A 355 16.99 43.33 4.17
CA LYS A 355 18.29 43.99 3.97
C LYS A 355 18.34 44.87 2.73
N ARG A 356 17.41 44.69 1.79
CA ARG A 356 17.34 45.44 0.53
C ARG A 356 16.63 46.77 0.73
N VAL A 357 17.36 47.73 1.29
CA VAL A 357 16.97 49.14 1.36
C VAL A 357 16.85 49.71 -0.06
N VAL A 358 15.76 50.43 -0.35
CA VAL A 358 15.45 51.01 -1.66
C VAL A 358 14.90 52.43 -1.53
N ASP A 359 15.19 53.29 -2.50
CA ASP A 359 14.42 54.53 -2.69
C ASP A 359 13.06 54.15 -3.28
N ILE A 360 12.04 54.11 -2.44
CA ILE A 360 10.70 53.66 -2.83
C ILE A 360 10.08 54.49 -3.95
N TYR A 361 10.50 55.74 -4.15
CA TYR A 361 9.97 56.62 -5.20
C TYR A 361 10.82 56.61 -6.48
N ASN A 362 11.95 55.90 -6.48
CA ASN A 362 12.85 55.76 -7.61
C ASN A 362 13.40 54.33 -7.73
N LEU A 363 12.50 53.35 -7.68
CA LEU A 363 12.83 51.94 -7.85
C LEU A 363 13.54 51.68 -9.18
N ASP A 364 14.47 50.71 -9.19
CA ASP A 364 15.02 50.20 -10.44
C ASP A 364 14.03 49.25 -11.15
N PHE A 365 14.29 48.95 -12.43
CA PHE A 365 13.41 48.10 -13.23
C PHE A 365 13.30 46.67 -12.66
N GLU A 366 14.40 46.09 -12.18
CA GLU A 366 14.41 44.74 -11.62
C GLU A 366 13.56 44.64 -10.34
N THR A 367 13.58 45.67 -9.50
CA THR A 367 12.74 45.74 -8.29
C THR A 367 11.27 45.93 -8.64
N ARG A 368 10.93 46.77 -9.63
CA ARG A 368 9.54 46.85 -10.14
C ARG A 368 9.08 45.52 -10.78
N LYS A 369 9.95 44.85 -11.54
CA LYS A 369 9.70 43.51 -12.11
C LYS A 369 9.41 42.49 -11.00
N GLU A 370 10.24 42.45 -9.96
CA GLU A 370 10.05 41.56 -8.79
C GLU A 370 8.74 41.83 -8.04
N LEU A 371 8.39 43.11 -7.80
CA LEU A 371 7.13 43.49 -7.16
C LEU A 371 5.90 43.18 -8.03
N SER A 372 6.01 43.38 -9.34
CA SER A 372 4.93 43.08 -10.30
C SER A 372 4.67 41.58 -10.39
N LEU A 373 5.72 40.76 -10.45
CA LEU A 373 5.62 39.30 -10.44
C LEU A 373 5.03 38.78 -9.11
N TYR A 374 5.43 39.36 -7.98
CA TYR A 374 4.87 39.04 -6.67
C TYR A 374 3.37 39.39 -6.59
N ALA A 375 2.97 40.59 -7.04
CA ALA A 375 1.57 40.98 -7.11
C ALA A 375 0.75 40.09 -8.06
N ALA A 376 1.28 39.77 -9.24
CA ALA A 376 0.62 38.90 -10.20
C ALA A 376 0.39 37.48 -9.64
N ASP A 377 1.35 36.90 -8.91
CA ASP A 377 1.14 35.62 -8.21
C ASP A 377 -0.02 35.71 -7.20
N LEU A 378 -0.03 36.72 -6.33
CA LEU A 378 -1.08 36.93 -5.34
C LEU A 378 -2.47 37.15 -5.97
N PHE A 379 -2.56 37.96 -7.03
CA PHE A 379 -3.79 38.11 -7.82
C PHE A 379 -4.22 36.75 -8.41
N ASN A 380 -3.28 35.98 -8.96
CA ASN A 380 -3.57 34.69 -9.59
C ASN A 380 -4.04 33.62 -8.58
N GLN A 381 -3.56 33.66 -7.34
CA GLN A 381 -4.11 32.83 -6.26
C GLN A 381 -5.59 33.12 -6.01
N VAL A 382 -5.99 34.40 -6.00
CA VAL A 382 -7.40 34.81 -5.87
C VAL A 382 -8.20 34.42 -7.11
N ARG A 383 -7.74 34.80 -8.31
CA ARG A 383 -8.44 34.55 -9.58
C ARG A 383 -8.67 33.07 -9.85
N LYS A 384 -7.72 32.21 -9.48
CA LYS A 384 -7.88 30.75 -9.53
C LYS A 384 -9.05 30.24 -8.68
N GLN A 385 -9.29 30.83 -7.50
CA GLN A 385 -10.42 30.48 -6.63
C GLN A 385 -11.75 31.04 -7.17
N PHE A 386 -11.73 32.20 -7.83
CA PHE A 386 -12.90 32.76 -8.51
C PHE A 386 -13.23 32.07 -9.85
N GLY A 387 -12.27 31.40 -10.48
CA GLY A 387 -12.40 30.78 -11.80
C GLY A 387 -12.23 31.78 -12.95
N THR A 388 -11.40 32.82 -12.77
CA THR A 388 -11.17 33.92 -13.72
C THR A 388 -9.76 33.86 -14.34
N ALA A 389 -9.52 34.69 -15.37
CA ALA A 389 -8.29 34.62 -16.16
C ALA A 389 -7.06 35.18 -15.39
N PRO A 390 -5.89 34.52 -15.46
CA PRO A 390 -4.72 34.99 -14.73
C PRO A 390 -4.21 36.34 -15.26
N ALA A 391 -3.73 37.17 -14.34
CA ALA A 391 -2.89 38.33 -14.64
C ALA A 391 -1.49 37.88 -15.07
N LYS A 392 -0.87 38.67 -15.95
CA LYS A 392 0.45 38.50 -16.55
C LYS A 392 1.29 39.74 -16.33
N VAL A 393 2.60 39.61 -16.31
CA VAL A 393 3.53 40.76 -16.25
C VAL A 393 4.24 40.87 -17.59
N THR A 394 4.41 42.08 -18.11
CA THR A 394 5.24 42.35 -19.31
C THR A 394 6.16 43.53 -19.02
N ALA A 395 7.16 43.77 -19.89
CA ALA A 395 8.04 44.94 -19.73
C ALA A 395 7.25 46.25 -19.80
N ASP A 396 6.26 46.32 -20.69
CA ASP A 396 5.43 47.51 -20.88
C ASP A 396 4.35 47.67 -19.79
N SER A 397 3.83 46.59 -19.17
CA SER A 397 2.94 46.76 -18.00
C SER A 397 3.69 47.36 -16.80
N ILE A 398 4.94 46.93 -16.57
CA ILE A 398 5.82 47.50 -15.54
C ILE A 398 6.12 48.98 -15.84
N LYS A 399 6.44 49.30 -17.10
CA LYS A 399 6.74 50.66 -17.54
C LYS A 399 5.53 51.58 -17.39
N MET A 400 4.36 51.14 -17.84
CA MET A 400 3.08 51.85 -17.73
C MET A 400 2.78 52.23 -16.27
N ALA A 401 2.93 51.29 -15.33
CA ALA A 401 2.76 51.55 -13.90
C ALA A 401 3.76 52.59 -13.35
N ASP A 402 5.01 52.57 -13.83
CA ASP A 402 6.03 53.54 -13.42
C ASP A 402 5.74 54.95 -13.95
N GLU A 403 5.29 55.06 -15.21
CA GLU A 403 4.90 56.33 -15.84
C GLU A 403 3.68 56.94 -15.13
N ILE A 404 2.64 56.14 -14.86
CA ILE A 404 1.43 56.58 -14.14
C ILE A 404 1.76 57.00 -12.72
N ALA A 405 2.47 56.18 -11.94
CA ALA A 405 2.81 56.49 -10.55
C ALA A 405 3.63 57.79 -10.44
N LYS A 406 4.61 58.00 -11.35
CA LYS A 406 5.46 59.20 -11.36
C LYS A 406 4.70 60.46 -11.77
N ALA A 407 3.87 60.38 -12.82
CA ALA A 407 3.09 61.52 -13.29
C ALA A 407 1.88 61.84 -12.38
N SER A 408 1.41 60.87 -11.59
CA SER A 408 0.32 61.05 -10.61
C SER A 408 0.77 61.63 -9.26
N ASN A 409 2.06 61.93 -9.09
CA ASN A 409 2.60 62.47 -7.84
C ASN A 409 1.89 63.77 -7.43
N GLY A 410 1.55 63.88 -6.14
CA GLY A 410 0.75 64.97 -5.57
C GLY A 410 -0.77 64.81 -5.73
N THR A 411 -1.26 63.83 -6.52
CA THR A 411 -2.70 63.61 -6.71
C THR A 411 -3.26 62.64 -5.66
N GLN A 412 -4.25 63.10 -4.89
CA GLN A 412 -5.04 62.24 -3.99
C GLN A 412 -5.96 61.32 -4.81
N GLY A 413 -5.85 60.00 -4.63
CA GLY A 413 -6.60 59.01 -5.41
C GLY A 413 -6.12 58.83 -6.86
N HIS A 414 -7.03 58.41 -7.74
CA HIS A 414 -6.74 58.13 -9.15
C HIS A 414 -6.54 59.41 -9.97
N ASN A 415 -5.45 59.52 -10.75
CA ASN A 415 -5.28 60.61 -11.72
C ASN A 415 -5.77 60.17 -13.11
N ARG A 416 -7.06 60.43 -13.39
CA ARG A 416 -7.71 59.97 -14.63
C ARG A 416 -7.16 60.60 -15.90
N ASP A 417 -6.56 61.78 -15.83
CA ASP A 417 -5.97 62.44 -17.01
C ASP A 417 -4.58 61.89 -17.33
N VAL A 418 -3.77 61.58 -16.31
CA VAL A 418 -2.51 60.83 -16.47
C VAL A 418 -2.78 59.42 -17.02
N MET A 419 -3.74 58.68 -16.45
CA MET A 419 -4.14 57.37 -16.97
C MET A 419 -4.58 57.42 -18.43
N ARG A 420 -5.31 58.49 -18.83
CA ARG A 420 -5.75 58.68 -20.21
C ARG A 420 -4.56 58.94 -21.13
N SER A 421 -3.67 59.87 -20.75
CA SER A 421 -2.48 60.21 -21.54
C SER A 421 -1.59 58.98 -21.76
N VAL A 422 -1.23 58.26 -20.70
CA VAL A 422 -0.39 57.05 -20.81
C VAL A 422 -1.10 55.94 -21.60
N GLY A 423 -2.43 55.84 -21.48
CA GLY A 423 -3.23 54.96 -22.32
C GLY A 423 -3.17 55.32 -23.80
N GLU A 424 -3.39 56.60 -24.15
CA GLU A 424 -3.33 57.12 -25.52
C GLU A 424 -1.94 56.94 -26.14
N ASP A 425 -0.87 57.23 -25.40
CA ASP A 425 0.54 57.02 -25.82
C ASP A 425 0.85 55.54 -26.13
N ASN A 426 0.21 54.62 -25.40
CA ASN A 426 0.32 53.17 -25.60
C ASN A 426 -0.80 52.58 -26.49
N LYS A 427 -1.69 53.42 -27.03
CA LYS A 427 -2.89 53.06 -27.80
C LYS A 427 -3.75 51.98 -27.14
N THR A 428 -4.09 52.22 -25.88
CA THR A 428 -4.91 51.32 -25.08
C THR A 428 -5.65 52.05 -23.96
N ALA A 429 -6.58 51.36 -23.28
CA ALA A 429 -7.21 51.89 -22.06
C ALA A 429 -6.54 51.30 -20.82
N VAL A 430 -6.31 52.14 -19.80
CA VAL A 430 -5.64 51.74 -18.54
C VAL A 430 -6.65 51.32 -17.48
N SER A 431 -6.30 50.30 -16.70
CA SER A 431 -6.92 49.93 -15.43
C SER A 431 -5.94 50.19 -14.29
N GLU A 432 -6.41 50.74 -13.16
CA GLU A 432 -5.60 51.11 -11.99
C GLU A 432 -6.32 50.66 -10.71
N LEU A 433 -5.57 50.04 -9.79
CA LEU A 433 -5.94 49.92 -8.38
C LEU A 433 -4.85 50.60 -7.54
N ILE A 434 -5.23 51.30 -6.47
CA ILE A 434 -4.28 51.98 -5.58
C ILE A 434 -4.45 51.45 -4.15
N HIS A 435 -3.33 51.11 -3.50
CA HIS A 435 -3.28 50.98 -2.05
C HIS A 435 -2.56 52.19 -1.44
N ASN A 436 -3.26 52.91 -0.56
CA ASN A 436 -2.73 54.07 0.16
C ASN A 436 -2.13 53.62 1.50
N VAL A 437 -0.88 53.98 1.75
CA VAL A 437 -0.14 53.73 2.99
C VAL A 437 0.20 55.08 3.62
N SER A 438 -0.08 55.27 4.91
CA SER A 438 0.31 56.49 5.63
C SER A 438 1.82 56.65 5.65
N VAL A 439 2.36 57.86 5.41
CA VAL A 439 3.80 58.13 5.54
C VAL A 439 4.34 57.97 6.97
N THR A 440 3.46 57.80 7.96
CA THR A 440 3.85 57.44 9.34
C THR A 440 4.25 55.96 9.46
N ILE A 441 3.93 55.13 8.48
CA ILE A 441 4.38 53.73 8.39
C ILE A 441 5.69 53.73 7.61
N PRO A 442 6.82 53.29 8.22
CA PRO A 442 8.11 53.28 7.53
C PRO A 442 8.11 52.19 6.44
N VAL A 443 8.33 52.61 5.19
CA VAL A 443 8.50 51.72 4.04
C VAL A 443 9.84 52.07 3.39
N ASN A 444 10.87 51.29 3.67
CA ASN A 444 12.25 51.59 3.25
C ASN A 444 12.93 50.41 2.53
N THR A 445 12.32 49.23 2.55
CA THR A 445 12.90 47.98 2.05
C THR A 445 11.96 47.26 1.10
N VAL A 446 12.50 46.31 0.33
CA VAL A 446 11.67 45.42 -0.51
C VAL A 446 10.75 44.54 0.34
N TYR A 447 11.14 44.22 1.58
CA TYR A 447 10.28 43.50 2.54
C TYR A 447 9.03 44.34 2.87
N ASP A 448 9.22 45.62 3.20
CA ASP A 448 8.11 46.53 3.52
C ASP A 448 7.18 46.69 2.30
N LEU A 449 7.74 46.88 1.11
CA LEU A 449 6.95 46.99 -0.13
C LEU A 449 6.13 45.72 -0.41
N LYS A 450 6.71 44.53 -0.25
CA LYS A 450 5.97 43.26 -0.41
C LYS A 450 4.90 43.08 0.68
N GLN A 451 5.16 43.50 1.92
CA GLN A 451 4.18 43.51 3.00
C GLN A 451 2.97 44.40 2.65
N GLN A 452 3.23 45.63 2.18
CA GLN A 452 2.18 46.57 1.81
C GLN A 452 1.45 46.15 0.51
N VAL A 453 2.10 45.45 -0.42
CA VAL A 453 1.42 44.83 -1.57
C VAL A 453 0.43 43.74 -1.10
N LEU A 454 0.84 42.85 -0.20
CA LEU A 454 -0.04 41.82 0.36
C LEU A 454 -1.20 42.45 1.16
N GLY A 455 -0.89 43.42 2.02
CA GLY A 455 -1.85 44.18 2.82
C GLY A 455 -2.88 44.89 1.94
N GLY A 456 -2.41 45.55 0.87
CA GLY A 456 -3.26 46.20 -0.12
C GLY A 456 -4.24 45.24 -0.78
N ILE A 457 -3.80 44.06 -1.20
CA ILE A 457 -4.69 43.06 -1.82
C ILE A 457 -5.76 42.57 -0.83
N TYR A 458 -5.41 42.29 0.42
CA TYR A 458 -6.40 41.93 1.45
C TYR A 458 -7.37 43.08 1.76
N GLY A 459 -6.90 44.33 1.80
CA GLY A 459 -7.75 45.52 1.94
C GLY A 459 -8.72 45.68 0.77
N MET A 460 -8.24 45.50 -0.47
CA MET A 460 -9.06 45.54 -1.69
C MET A 460 -10.09 44.41 -1.75
N LEU A 461 -9.86 43.26 -1.11
CA LEU A 461 -10.86 42.20 -1.00
C LEU A 461 -11.87 42.50 0.11
N TYR A 462 -11.41 42.78 1.32
CA TYR A 462 -12.23 42.66 2.53
C TYR A 462 -12.65 44.00 3.17
N TRP A 463 -12.02 45.13 2.81
CA TRP A 463 -12.36 46.47 3.32
C TRP A 463 -12.86 47.43 2.21
N ASP A 464 -13.42 46.88 1.13
CA ASP A 464 -13.71 47.62 -0.11
C ASP A 464 -15.13 48.20 -0.24
N GLY A 465 -15.83 48.35 0.89
CA GLY A 465 -17.20 48.89 0.90
C GLY A 465 -17.27 50.34 0.39
N HIS A 466 -16.23 51.13 0.67
CA HIS A 466 -16.13 52.53 0.25
C HIS A 466 -16.11 52.69 -1.29
N ALA A 467 -15.48 51.77 -2.02
CA ALA A 467 -15.44 51.76 -3.49
C ALA A 467 -16.53 50.89 -4.14
N LYS A 468 -17.53 50.45 -3.35
CA LYS A 468 -18.60 49.54 -3.81
C LYS A 468 -18.03 48.25 -4.45
N TRP A 469 -17.05 47.66 -3.79
CA TRP A 469 -16.32 46.45 -4.19
C TRP A 469 -15.58 46.56 -5.53
N GLY A 470 -15.32 47.80 -5.99
CA GLY A 470 -14.64 48.08 -7.25
C GLY A 470 -13.20 47.56 -7.32
N HIS A 471 -12.46 47.58 -6.22
CA HIS A 471 -11.10 47.03 -6.17
C HIS A 471 -11.13 45.50 -6.00
N ALA A 472 -12.05 44.96 -5.19
CA ALA A 472 -12.28 43.52 -5.08
C ALA A 472 -12.56 42.90 -6.45
N LYS A 473 -13.30 43.63 -7.30
CA LYS A 473 -13.57 43.28 -8.69
C LYS A 473 -12.30 43.24 -9.56
N GLY A 474 -11.38 44.18 -9.40
CA GLY A 474 -10.12 44.24 -10.16
C GLY A 474 -9.11 43.15 -9.75
N VAL A 475 -9.04 42.83 -8.45
CA VAL A 475 -8.23 41.72 -7.94
C VAL A 475 -8.77 40.38 -8.45
N SER A 476 -10.05 40.10 -8.19
CA SER A 476 -10.70 38.83 -8.55
C SER A 476 -11.03 38.65 -10.04
N ASP A 477 -10.99 39.73 -10.81
CA ASP A 477 -11.41 39.79 -12.22
C ASP A 477 -12.83 39.26 -12.48
N VAL A 478 -13.70 39.37 -11.47
CA VAL A 478 -15.09 38.93 -11.56
C VAL A 478 -15.92 39.92 -12.39
N SER A 479 -16.90 39.41 -13.14
CA SER A 479 -17.84 40.24 -13.94
C SER A 479 -17.11 41.22 -14.89
N THR A 480 -16.11 40.74 -15.64
CA THR A 480 -15.39 41.54 -16.63
C THR A 480 -16.32 42.08 -17.72
N ASN A 481 -16.14 43.35 -18.07
CA ASN A 481 -16.88 43.98 -19.16
C ASN A 481 -15.99 43.96 -20.41
N LYS A 482 -16.48 43.36 -21.49
CA LYS A 482 -15.74 43.19 -22.76
C LYS A 482 -15.29 44.52 -23.39
N PHE A 483 -15.86 45.65 -23.00
CA PHE A 483 -15.54 46.98 -23.54
C PHE A 483 -14.69 47.85 -22.62
N LEU A 484 -14.29 47.37 -21.44
CA LEU A 484 -13.50 48.14 -20.47
C LEU A 484 -12.16 47.45 -20.21
N SER A 485 -11.13 48.25 -19.91
CA SER A 485 -9.83 47.75 -19.46
C SER A 485 -9.94 47.00 -18.13
N HIS A 486 -9.16 45.94 -17.98
CA HIS A 486 -8.95 45.25 -16.71
C HIS A 486 -7.47 44.85 -16.57
N LEU A 487 -7.06 44.46 -15.36
CA LEU A 487 -5.67 44.07 -15.09
C LEU A 487 -5.39 42.65 -15.62
N GLN A 488 -5.29 42.50 -16.94
CA GLN A 488 -4.78 41.28 -17.58
C GLN A 488 -3.25 41.32 -17.67
N TYR A 489 -2.70 42.46 -18.09
CA TYR A 489 -1.27 42.78 -18.03
C TYR A 489 -1.07 43.78 -16.90
N ILE A 490 -0.36 43.40 -15.82
CA ILE A 490 -0.23 44.17 -14.58
C ILE A 490 1.23 44.58 -14.33
N GLY A 491 1.42 45.80 -13.82
CA GLY A 491 2.68 46.31 -13.29
C GLY A 491 2.47 46.96 -11.92
N VAL A 492 3.54 47.04 -11.14
CA VAL A 492 3.55 47.68 -9.82
C VAL A 492 4.63 48.75 -9.77
N SER A 493 4.24 49.96 -9.35
CA SER A 493 5.15 51.04 -8.98
C SER A 493 4.61 51.83 -7.78
N VAL A 494 5.36 52.82 -7.32
CA VAL A 494 5.08 53.57 -6.09
C VAL A 494 5.15 55.07 -6.38
N GLY A 495 4.08 55.78 -6.04
CA GLY A 495 3.97 57.24 -6.10
C GLY A 495 3.73 57.83 -4.70
N LYS A 496 3.63 59.15 -4.62
CA LYS A 496 3.31 59.89 -3.39
C LYS A 496 2.21 60.92 -3.60
N ALA A 497 1.40 61.13 -2.57
CA ALA A 497 0.54 62.28 -2.39
C ALA A 497 0.80 62.90 -1.02
N ASP A 498 0.13 64.01 -0.69
CA ASP A 498 0.28 64.63 0.63
C ASP A 498 -0.13 63.64 1.74
N GLY A 499 0.78 63.41 2.69
CA GLY A 499 0.64 62.43 3.78
C GLY A 499 0.60 60.95 3.38
N ILE A 500 0.71 60.57 2.10
CA ILE A 500 0.42 59.20 1.63
C ILE A 500 1.45 58.67 0.63
N THR A 501 1.98 57.47 0.90
CA THR A 501 2.66 56.60 -0.07
C THR A 501 1.60 55.80 -0.85
N LYS A 502 1.63 55.83 -2.18
CA LYS A 502 0.66 55.16 -3.05
C LYS A 502 1.31 53.97 -3.74
N ILE A 503 0.83 52.76 -3.50
CA ILE A 503 1.21 51.58 -4.28
C ILE A 503 0.22 51.43 -5.42
N HIS A 504 0.71 51.58 -6.65
CA HIS A 504 -0.06 51.49 -7.87
C HIS A 504 -0.01 50.07 -8.43
N PHE A 505 -1.17 49.56 -8.83
CA PHE A 505 -1.33 48.32 -9.60
C PHE A 505 -2.00 48.71 -10.93
N ASP A 506 -1.18 49.07 -11.91
CA ASP A 506 -1.65 49.57 -13.20
C ASP A 506 -1.52 48.51 -14.29
N GLY A 507 -2.25 48.69 -15.38
CA GLY A 507 -2.24 47.72 -16.45
C GLY A 507 -3.27 47.94 -17.54
N THR A 508 -3.36 46.94 -18.42
CA THR A 508 -4.28 46.91 -19.56
C THR A 508 -4.66 45.47 -19.92
N SER A 509 -5.52 45.30 -20.93
CA SER A 509 -6.05 44.01 -21.38
C SER A 509 -6.29 43.94 -22.88
N ASP A 510 -6.25 42.72 -23.44
CA ASP A 510 -6.32 42.46 -24.88
C ASP A 510 -7.56 43.04 -25.56
N ASN A 511 -8.67 43.16 -24.84
CA ASN A 511 -9.93 43.70 -25.36
C ASN A 511 -9.93 45.23 -25.57
N VAL A 512 -8.88 45.94 -25.14
CA VAL A 512 -8.73 47.40 -25.29
C VAL A 512 -7.37 47.84 -25.85
N ILE A 513 -6.50 46.91 -26.23
CA ILE A 513 -5.23 47.23 -26.93
C ILE A 513 -5.52 47.30 -28.43
N ASP A 514 -5.20 48.44 -29.07
CA ASP A 514 -5.39 48.56 -30.52
C ASP A 514 -4.48 47.56 -31.28
N SER A 515 -4.97 47.10 -32.42
CA SER A 515 -4.23 46.38 -33.45
C SER A 515 -2.93 47.06 -33.90
N ASP A 516 -2.86 48.40 -33.82
CA ASP A 516 -1.70 49.19 -34.19
C ASP A 516 -0.88 49.72 -32.99
N SER A 517 -1.18 49.22 -31.78
CA SER A 517 -0.39 49.43 -30.58
C SER A 517 0.96 48.72 -30.67
N LYS A 518 1.96 49.28 -29.97
CA LYS A 518 3.30 48.69 -29.81
C LYS A 518 3.50 48.02 -28.44
N PHE A 519 2.46 47.96 -27.61
CA PHE A 519 2.53 47.40 -26.26
C PHE A 519 2.99 45.94 -26.30
N ASP A 520 4.13 45.66 -25.68
CA ASP A 520 4.70 44.31 -25.63
C ASP A 520 3.87 43.40 -24.71
N LYS A 521 3.26 42.39 -25.32
CA LYS A 521 2.44 41.35 -24.66
C LYS A 521 3.27 40.16 -24.20
N THR A 522 4.59 40.17 -24.41
CA THR A 522 5.51 39.09 -24.03
C THR A 522 5.52 38.94 -22.51
N GLU A 523 5.03 37.78 -22.06
CA GLU A 523 4.88 37.46 -20.65
C GLU A 523 6.25 37.22 -20.01
N ILE A 524 6.60 38.08 -19.06
CA ILE A 524 7.72 37.88 -18.15
C ILE A 524 7.26 36.84 -17.11
N VAL A 525 7.91 35.67 -17.13
CA VAL A 525 7.79 34.68 -16.08
C VAL A 525 8.94 34.84 -15.08
N SER A 526 8.69 34.57 -13.80
CA SER A 526 9.73 34.61 -12.77
C SER A 526 10.64 33.39 -12.87
N ASP A 527 11.74 33.49 -13.62
CA ASP A 527 12.79 32.49 -13.59
C ASP A 527 13.81 32.82 -12.48
N LYS A 528 13.88 31.91 -11.48
CA LYS A 528 14.86 31.97 -10.41
C LYS A 528 16.30 31.95 -10.94
N ALA A 529 16.55 31.32 -12.09
CA ALA A 529 17.85 31.35 -12.75
C ALA A 529 18.18 32.73 -13.34
N GLU A 530 17.20 33.45 -13.90
CA GLU A 530 17.39 34.83 -14.40
C GLU A 530 17.70 35.80 -13.25
N ILE A 531 16.95 35.72 -12.14
CA ILE A 531 17.21 36.53 -10.93
C ILE A 531 18.62 36.29 -10.39
N VAL A 532 19.04 35.02 -10.31
CA VAL A 532 20.39 34.64 -9.88
C VAL A 532 21.45 35.13 -10.87
N ALA A 533 21.20 35.08 -12.18
CA ALA A 533 22.12 35.61 -13.20
C ALA A 533 22.28 37.14 -13.10
N ASN A 534 21.19 37.89 -12.93
CA ASN A 534 21.23 39.35 -12.75
C ASN A 534 21.96 39.75 -11.47
N LEU A 535 21.78 39.01 -10.37
CA LEU A 535 22.53 39.23 -9.13
C LEU A 535 24.02 38.87 -9.26
N ARG A 536 24.38 37.82 -10.01
CA ARG A 536 25.80 37.53 -10.36
C ARG A 536 26.43 38.65 -11.18
N ASN A 537 25.69 39.19 -12.16
CA ASN A 537 26.14 40.37 -12.93
C ASN A 537 26.31 41.60 -12.04
N LYS A 538 25.41 41.84 -11.08
CA LYS A 538 25.54 42.91 -10.07
C LYS A 538 26.81 42.73 -9.22
N VAL A 539 27.07 41.51 -8.72
CA VAL A 539 28.31 41.19 -7.98
C VAL A 539 29.56 41.45 -8.83
N ALA A 540 29.60 40.97 -10.08
CA ALA A 540 30.74 41.17 -10.97
C ALA A 540 30.99 42.67 -11.30
N ASN A 541 29.92 43.44 -11.48
CA ASN A 541 30.00 44.88 -11.71
C ASN A 541 30.47 45.65 -10.47
N SER A 542 29.97 45.32 -9.28
CA SER A 542 30.46 45.90 -8.02
C SER A 542 31.91 45.50 -7.71
N GLU A 543 32.32 44.27 -8.06
CA GLU A 543 33.70 43.80 -7.90
C GLU A 543 34.65 44.58 -8.82
N LYS A 544 34.24 44.82 -10.07
CA LYS A 544 34.95 45.70 -11.01
C LYS A 544 35.02 47.15 -10.50
N ALA A 545 33.93 47.69 -9.94
CA ALA A 545 33.91 49.04 -9.37
C ALA A 545 34.85 49.18 -8.17
N TYR A 546 34.85 48.21 -7.26
CA TYR A 546 35.78 48.15 -6.13
C TYR A 546 37.24 48.08 -6.58
N ASN A 547 37.56 47.19 -7.53
CA ASN A 547 38.92 47.07 -8.07
C ASN A 547 39.39 48.36 -8.75
N ASN A 548 38.50 49.05 -9.47
CA ASN A 548 38.79 50.37 -10.07
C ASN A 548 39.04 51.46 -9.00
N ALA A 549 38.27 51.47 -7.91
CA ALA A 549 38.48 52.42 -6.81
C ALA A 549 39.82 52.18 -6.08
N VAL A 550 40.18 50.91 -5.85
CA VAL A 550 41.48 50.52 -5.28
C VAL A 550 42.63 50.98 -6.19
N LYS A 551 42.52 50.77 -7.50
CA LYS A 551 43.51 51.24 -8.49
C LYS A 551 43.65 52.77 -8.49
N ALA A 552 42.54 53.51 -8.47
CA ALA A 552 42.57 54.97 -8.44
C ALA A 552 43.23 55.53 -7.16
N SER A 553 43.05 54.87 -6.00
CA SER A 553 43.75 55.20 -4.76
C SER A 553 45.25 54.92 -4.84
N GLN A 554 45.67 53.81 -5.47
CA GLN A 554 47.09 53.50 -5.69
C GLN A 554 47.74 54.56 -6.60
N GLU A 555 47.06 54.95 -7.69
CA GLU A 555 47.51 56.02 -8.59
C GLU A 555 47.62 57.39 -7.86
N ALA A 556 46.65 57.72 -6.99
CA ALA A 556 46.72 58.93 -6.16
C ALA A 556 47.88 58.88 -5.15
N LYS A 557 48.16 57.72 -4.52
CA LYS A 557 49.31 57.53 -3.62
C LYS A 557 50.64 57.70 -4.36
N SER A 558 50.75 57.21 -5.59
CA SER A 558 51.91 57.46 -6.45
C SER A 558 52.08 58.95 -6.77
N THR A 559 50.98 59.66 -7.05
CA THR A 559 50.99 61.11 -7.30
C THR A 559 51.44 61.90 -6.07
N VAL A 560 50.99 61.52 -4.86
CA VAL A 560 51.48 62.10 -3.59
C VAL A 560 52.98 61.86 -3.40
N ALA A 561 53.49 60.66 -3.71
CA ALA A 561 54.91 60.37 -3.62
C ALA A 561 55.75 61.21 -4.60
N THR A 562 55.28 61.41 -5.83
CA THR A 562 55.94 62.29 -6.82
C THR A 562 55.92 63.76 -6.37
N ALA A 563 54.77 64.29 -5.98
CA ALA A 563 54.66 65.67 -5.49
C ALA A 563 55.49 65.92 -4.20
N GLN A 564 55.67 64.89 -3.37
CA GLN A 564 56.53 64.97 -2.18
C GLN A 564 58.02 65.03 -2.56
N THR A 565 58.45 64.29 -3.59
CA THR A 565 59.79 64.41 -4.17
C THR A 565 60.00 65.78 -4.82
N ASP A 566 59.04 66.27 -5.60
CA ASP A 566 59.15 67.59 -6.25
C ASP A 566 59.24 68.73 -5.21
N TYR A 567 58.51 68.64 -4.10
CA TYR A 567 58.67 69.52 -2.94
C TYR A 567 60.10 69.49 -2.39
N THR A 568 60.64 68.30 -2.10
CA THR A 568 62.00 68.15 -1.55
C THR A 568 63.09 68.57 -2.55
N ASN A 569 62.88 68.37 -3.85
CA ASN A 569 63.75 68.85 -4.91
C ASN A 569 63.72 70.38 -4.99
N ALA A 570 62.56 71.03 -4.87
CA ALA A 570 62.44 72.49 -4.84
C ALA A 570 63.08 73.11 -3.57
N GLU A 571 62.91 72.46 -2.41
CA GLU A 571 63.54 72.84 -1.14
C GLU A 571 65.08 72.74 -1.22
N THR A 572 65.58 71.65 -1.81
CA THR A 572 67.01 71.43 -2.07
C THR A 572 67.56 72.44 -3.09
N ALA A 573 66.82 72.71 -4.17
CA ALA A 573 67.19 73.71 -5.18
C ALA A 573 67.26 75.12 -4.58
N LEU A 574 66.37 75.47 -3.64
CA LEU A 574 66.42 76.73 -2.91
C LEU A 574 67.65 76.83 -1.99
N ALA A 575 67.97 75.76 -1.25
CA ALA A 575 69.18 75.69 -0.42
C ALA A 575 70.45 75.82 -1.28
N ASN A 576 70.49 75.16 -2.44
CA ASN A 576 71.59 75.25 -3.40
C ASN A 576 71.71 76.63 -4.04
N ALA A 577 70.59 77.28 -4.44
CA ALA A 577 70.59 78.63 -4.99
C ALA A 577 71.13 79.66 -3.98
N ARG A 578 70.73 79.54 -2.70
CA ARG A 578 71.25 80.37 -1.60
C ARG A 578 72.73 80.12 -1.34
N THR A 579 73.19 78.87 -1.45
CA THR A 579 74.61 78.49 -1.34
C THR A 579 75.44 79.05 -2.49
N ASN A 580 74.95 78.96 -3.73
CA ASN A 580 75.58 79.54 -4.91
C ASN A 580 75.73 81.06 -4.78
N LEU A 581 74.65 81.76 -4.40
CA LEU A 581 74.70 83.21 -4.12
C LEU A 581 75.77 83.55 -3.07
N SER A 582 75.86 82.78 -1.98
CA SER A 582 76.89 82.94 -0.95
C SER A 582 78.31 82.75 -1.49
N ASN A 583 78.54 81.71 -2.31
CA ASN A 583 79.85 81.42 -2.90
C ASN A 583 80.29 82.48 -3.92
N VAL A 584 79.36 82.98 -4.75
CA VAL A 584 79.61 84.05 -5.74
C VAL A 584 79.95 85.37 -5.04
N VAL A 585 79.19 85.75 -4.00
CA VAL A 585 79.51 86.93 -3.17
C VAL A 585 80.86 86.76 -2.49
N GLY A 586 81.07 85.61 -1.82
CA GLY A 586 82.25 85.27 -1.02
C GLY A 586 83.52 84.90 -1.81
N ASN A 587 83.49 84.94 -3.14
CA ASN A 587 84.64 84.66 -4.02
C ASN A 587 85.21 83.22 -3.91
N LYS A 588 84.37 82.24 -3.54
CA LYS A 588 84.75 80.83 -3.34
C LYS A 588 84.31 79.97 -4.53
N ILE A 589 85.05 80.03 -5.64
CA ILE A 589 84.65 79.39 -6.91
C ILE A 589 85.80 78.53 -7.46
N ASP A 590 85.52 77.24 -7.65
CA ASP A 590 86.40 76.24 -8.25
C ASP A 590 85.71 75.68 -9.51
N VAL A 591 86.19 76.06 -10.70
CA VAL A 591 85.57 75.67 -11.97
C VAL A 591 85.80 74.19 -12.31
N PRO A 592 87.01 73.62 -12.22
CA PRO A 592 87.22 72.18 -12.41
C PRO A 592 86.35 71.29 -11.52
N ALA A 593 86.13 71.67 -10.25
CA ALA A 593 85.23 70.93 -9.37
C ALA A 593 83.77 70.97 -9.85
N LEU A 594 83.31 72.12 -10.37
CA LEU A 594 81.96 72.28 -10.93
C LEU A 594 81.78 71.51 -12.25
N GLU A 595 82.80 71.46 -13.10
CA GLU A 595 82.78 70.66 -14.35
C GLU A 595 82.70 69.16 -14.04
N LYS A 596 83.46 68.68 -13.04
CA LYS A 596 83.34 67.29 -12.57
C LYS A 596 81.94 67.00 -11.99
N ALA A 597 81.40 67.91 -11.18
CA ALA A 597 80.08 67.73 -10.57
C ALA A 597 78.95 67.65 -11.62
N LEU A 598 79.05 68.38 -12.72
CA LEU A 598 78.13 68.26 -13.85
C LEU A 598 78.24 66.88 -14.53
N ALA A 599 79.46 66.46 -14.88
CA ALA A 599 79.69 65.16 -15.54
C ALA A 599 79.26 63.96 -14.68
N ASP A 600 79.50 64.01 -13.36
CA ASP A 600 79.02 63.00 -12.41
C ASP A 600 77.48 62.94 -12.39
N ALA A 601 76.80 64.10 -12.42
CA ALA A 601 75.34 64.18 -12.42
C ALA A 601 74.72 63.70 -13.75
N GLU A 602 75.33 64.04 -14.90
CA GLU A 602 74.89 63.58 -16.22
C GLU A 602 75.02 62.06 -16.36
N SER A 603 76.15 61.50 -15.90
CA SER A 603 76.38 60.05 -15.86
C SER A 603 75.35 59.33 -14.99
N LYS A 604 74.99 59.92 -13.84
CA LYS A 604 74.01 59.37 -12.90
C LYS A 604 72.60 59.39 -13.50
N LEU A 605 72.18 60.51 -14.08
CA LEU A 605 70.90 60.65 -14.79
C LEU A 605 70.75 59.62 -15.93
N ALA A 606 71.81 59.38 -16.70
CA ALA A 606 71.80 58.41 -17.79
C ALA A 606 71.63 56.96 -17.28
N GLN A 607 72.28 56.62 -16.15
CA GLN A 607 72.13 55.30 -15.51
C GLN A 607 70.70 55.06 -15.04
N ASP A 608 70.12 56.01 -14.33
CA ASP A 608 68.81 55.83 -13.68
C ASP A 608 67.66 55.96 -14.67
N THR A 609 67.82 56.74 -15.75
CA THR A 609 66.90 56.75 -16.90
C THR A 609 66.82 55.37 -17.55
N LYS A 610 67.94 54.66 -17.69
CA LYS A 610 67.98 53.29 -18.23
C LYS A 610 67.32 52.29 -17.28
N ALA A 611 67.55 52.41 -15.97
CA ALA A 611 66.89 51.57 -14.97
C ALA A 611 65.36 51.77 -14.97
N LEU A 612 64.88 53.02 -15.06
CA LEU A 612 63.47 53.35 -15.17
C LEU A 612 62.81 52.72 -16.40
N GLN A 613 63.49 52.70 -17.55
CA GLN A 613 62.97 52.06 -18.76
C GLN A 613 62.77 50.54 -18.56
N THR A 614 63.77 49.83 -18.01
CA THR A 614 63.67 48.40 -17.71
C THR A 614 62.55 48.08 -16.71
N ALA A 615 62.36 48.92 -15.70
CA ALA A 615 61.28 48.76 -14.72
C ALA A 615 59.89 48.94 -15.36
N LYS A 616 59.73 49.92 -16.27
CA LYS A 616 58.49 50.12 -17.04
C LYS A 616 58.14 48.93 -17.93
N GLU A 617 59.13 48.37 -18.64
CA GLU A 617 58.96 47.18 -19.48
C GLU A 617 58.56 45.95 -18.65
N SER A 618 59.22 45.75 -17.50
CA SER A 618 58.92 44.66 -16.55
C SER A 618 57.50 44.77 -15.98
N LEU A 619 57.08 45.98 -15.60
CA LEU A 619 55.72 46.26 -15.11
C LEU A 619 54.66 46.03 -16.20
N ALA A 620 54.92 46.44 -17.44
CA ALA A 620 54.00 46.22 -18.56
C ALA A 620 53.78 44.71 -18.82
N LEU A 621 54.85 43.92 -18.82
CA LEU A 621 54.79 42.46 -18.97
C LEU A 621 54.00 41.81 -17.82
N ALA A 622 54.26 42.22 -16.57
CA ALA A 622 53.53 41.70 -15.41
C ALA A 622 52.03 42.01 -15.45
N LYS A 623 51.65 43.21 -15.91
CA LYS A 623 50.24 43.61 -16.11
C LYS A 623 49.55 42.83 -17.24
N SER A 624 50.26 42.49 -18.31
CA SER A 624 49.72 41.60 -19.35
C SER A 624 49.42 40.22 -18.77
N ASN A 625 50.41 39.61 -18.11
CA ASN A 625 50.27 38.27 -17.50
C ASN A 625 49.15 38.20 -16.45
N ALA A 626 48.96 39.26 -15.65
CA ALA A 626 47.85 39.36 -14.70
C ALA A 626 46.48 39.42 -15.40
N THR A 627 46.39 40.12 -16.54
CA THR A 627 45.18 40.24 -17.36
C THR A 627 44.78 38.90 -17.96
N ASP A 628 45.74 38.18 -18.55
CA ASP A 628 45.51 36.85 -19.15
C ASP A 628 45.07 35.83 -18.08
N LYS A 629 45.67 35.87 -16.89
CA LYS A 629 45.27 35.04 -15.75
C LYS A 629 43.84 35.36 -15.27
N ALA A 630 43.47 36.63 -15.22
CA ALA A 630 42.11 37.06 -14.85
C ALA A 630 41.05 36.58 -15.87
N LYS A 631 41.37 36.65 -17.17
CA LYS A 631 40.52 36.11 -18.25
C LYS A 631 40.35 34.60 -18.11
N ALA A 632 41.44 33.86 -17.93
CA ALA A 632 41.40 32.40 -17.72
C ALA A 632 40.61 32.02 -16.45
N LEU A 633 40.66 32.82 -15.38
CA LEU A 633 39.87 32.61 -14.17
C LEU A 633 38.37 32.83 -14.42
N ALA A 634 37.99 33.83 -15.22
CA ALA A 634 36.59 34.06 -15.59
C ALA A 634 36.03 32.90 -16.45
N GLU A 635 36.80 32.44 -17.43
CA GLU A 635 36.46 31.27 -18.25
C GLU A 635 36.33 30.00 -17.40
N ALA A 636 37.26 29.77 -16.46
CA ALA A 636 37.18 28.63 -15.53
C ALA A 636 35.97 28.69 -14.59
N LYS A 637 35.60 29.88 -14.09
CA LYS A 637 34.38 30.07 -13.30
C LYS A 637 33.12 29.75 -14.11
N SER A 638 33.05 30.19 -15.37
CA SER A 638 31.92 29.87 -16.26
C SER A 638 31.82 28.36 -16.54
N ALA A 639 32.94 27.69 -16.83
CA ALA A 639 32.99 26.24 -17.03
C ALA A 639 32.53 25.46 -15.76
N LEU A 640 32.88 25.94 -14.57
CA LEU A 640 32.42 25.37 -13.30
C LEU A 640 30.90 25.52 -13.10
N GLU A 641 30.30 26.64 -13.50
CA GLU A 641 28.84 26.79 -13.47
C GLU A 641 28.15 25.83 -14.45
N THR A 642 28.67 25.70 -15.67
CA THR A 642 28.17 24.72 -16.65
C THR A 642 28.25 23.30 -16.12
N ALA A 643 29.38 22.89 -15.54
CA ALA A 643 29.54 21.55 -14.96
C ALA A 643 28.53 21.29 -13.81
N LYS A 644 28.26 22.29 -12.96
CA LYS A 644 27.26 22.17 -11.87
C LYS A 644 25.84 22.04 -12.42
N ALA A 645 25.51 22.73 -13.51
CA ALA A 645 24.23 22.59 -14.19
C ALA A 645 24.06 21.20 -14.84
N GLU A 646 25.11 20.70 -15.51
CA GLU A 646 25.13 19.32 -16.03
C GLU A 646 24.91 18.28 -14.92
N GLN A 647 25.61 18.42 -13.78
CA GLN A 647 25.44 17.53 -12.62
C GLN A 647 23.99 17.56 -12.09
N SER A 648 23.41 18.74 -11.88
CA SER A 648 22.02 18.85 -11.39
C SER A 648 21.02 18.17 -12.33
N ASN A 649 21.24 18.26 -13.65
CA ASN A 649 20.39 17.59 -14.63
C ASN A 649 20.60 16.07 -14.65
N ALA A 650 21.85 15.59 -14.49
CA ALA A 650 22.15 14.17 -14.36
C ALA A 650 21.54 13.54 -13.09
N ASP A 651 21.62 14.23 -11.95
CA ASP A 651 21.03 13.78 -10.67
C ASP A 651 19.50 13.74 -10.72
N LYS A 652 18.85 14.71 -11.38
CA LYS A 652 17.41 14.68 -11.68
C LYS A 652 17.06 13.48 -12.56
N ALA A 653 17.78 13.27 -13.66
CA ALA A 653 17.56 12.15 -14.57
C ALA A 653 17.73 10.80 -13.86
N LEU A 654 18.73 10.66 -12.98
CA LEU A 654 18.93 9.48 -12.14
C LEU A 654 17.79 9.26 -11.14
N THR A 655 17.31 10.32 -10.51
CA THR A 655 16.17 10.25 -9.59
C THR A 655 14.91 9.77 -10.31
N THR A 656 14.61 10.34 -11.49
CA THR A 656 13.52 9.88 -12.37
C THR A 656 13.72 8.44 -12.86
N ALA A 657 14.97 8.05 -13.18
CA ALA A 657 15.31 6.68 -13.55
C ALA A 657 14.95 5.67 -12.47
N LYS A 658 15.32 5.97 -11.22
CA LYS A 658 15.04 5.12 -10.04
C LYS A 658 13.54 5.09 -9.69
N GLY A 659 12.84 6.22 -9.75
CA GLY A 659 11.39 6.26 -9.51
C GLY A 659 10.59 5.42 -10.51
N GLU A 660 10.90 5.51 -11.80
CA GLU A 660 10.25 4.65 -12.82
C GLU A 660 10.60 3.16 -12.65
N LEU A 661 11.83 2.82 -12.24
CA LEU A 661 12.21 1.44 -11.94
C LEU A 661 11.42 0.87 -10.75
N GLU A 662 11.19 1.67 -9.70
CA GLU A 662 10.39 1.27 -8.55
C GLU A 662 8.92 0.97 -8.94
N VAL A 663 8.33 1.83 -9.79
CA VAL A 663 6.96 1.63 -10.31
C VAL A 663 6.86 0.36 -11.15
N LEU A 664 7.82 0.13 -12.06
CA LEU A 664 7.86 -1.09 -12.89
C LEU A 664 8.07 -2.36 -12.05
N THR A 665 8.90 -2.29 -11.01
CA THR A 665 9.13 -3.42 -10.09
C THR A 665 7.85 -3.77 -9.33
N LYS A 666 7.13 -2.78 -8.79
CA LYS A 666 5.82 -3.00 -8.15
C LYS A 666 4.77 -3.55 -9.13
N ALA A 667 4.79 -3.12 -10.39
CA ALA A 667 3.90 -3.66 -11.43
C ALA A 667 4.21 -5.13 -11.75
N HIS A 668 5.49 -5.52 -11.78
CA HIS A 668 5.92 -6.91 -11.91
C HIS A 668 5.47 -7.76 -10.72
N ASP A 669 5.63 -7.27 -9.47
CA ASP A 669 5.18 -8.00 -8.27
C ASP A 669 3.67 -8.24 -8.27
N VAL A 670 2.88 -7.25 -8.72
CA VAL A 670 1.43 -7.40 -8.93
C VAL A 670 1.12 -8.44 -10.00
N ALA A 671 1.87 -8.48 -11.11
CA ALA A 671 1.71 -9.52 -12.14
C ALA A 671 2.02 -10.93 -11.60
N VAL A 672 3.07 -11.08 -10.79
CA VAL A 672 3.43 -12.34 -10.13
C VAL A 672 2.34 -12.80 -9.16
N LEU A 673 1.75 -11.88 -8.38
CA LEU A 673 0.62 -12.17 -7.50
C LEU A 673 -0.64 -12.57 -8.27
N ALA A 674 -0.97 -11.86 -9.35
CA ALA A 674 -2.09 -12.18 -10.23
C ALA A 674 -1.93 -13.58 -10.84
N ARG A 675 -0.73 -13.91 -11.33
CA ARG A 675 -0.37 -15.24 -11.82
C ARG A 675 -0.54 -16.32 -10.77
N LYS A 676 -0.08 -16.08 -9.54
CA LYS A 676 -0.26 -17.01 -8.41
C LYS A 676 -1.74 -17.25 -8.10
N SER A 677 -2.56 -16.22 -8.13
CA SER A 677 -4.02 -16.32 -7.94
C SER A 677 -4.69 -17.13 -9.06
N ALA A 678 -4.35 -16.84 -10.32
CA ALA A 678 -4.86 -17.57 -11.48
C ALA A 678 -4.50 -19.07 -11.43
N GLY A 679 -3.27 -19.41 -11.01
CA GLY A 679 -2.85 -20.80 -10.83
C GLY A 679 -3.62 -21.54 -9.72
N GLN A 680 -4.03 -20.83 -8.65
CA GLN A 680 -4.88 -21.41 -7.60
C GLN A 680 -6.32 -21.63 -8.08
N ASP A 681 -6.88 -20.72 -8.88
CA ASP A 681 -8.21 -20.92 -9.48
C ASP A 681 -8.19 -22.08 -10.49
N LEU A 682 -7.19 -22.14 -11.38
CA LEU A 682 -6.99 -23.24 -12.31
C LEU A 682 -6.98 -24.61 -11.61
N PHE A 683 -6.27 -24.74 -10.48
CA PHE A 683 -6.28 -25.97 -9.69
C PHE A 683 -7.70 -26.34 -9.21
N ARG A 684 -8.45 -25.38 -8.66
CA ARG A 684 -9.84 -25.60 -8.20
C ARG A 684 -10.78 -25.96 -9.35
N LYS A 685 -10.67 -25.29 -10.49
CA LYS A 685 -11.48 -25.57 -11.69
C LYS A 685 -11.17 -26.94 -12.27
N ARG A 686 -9.92 -27.39 -12.23
CA ARG A 686 -9.51 -28.72 -12.70
C ARG A 686 -10.12 -29.82 -11.84
N GLU A 687 -10.07 -29.69 -10.51
CA GLU A 687 -10.72 -30.67 -9.60
C GLU A 687 -12.24 -30.68 -9.79
N ALA A 688 -12.90 -29.51 -9.85
CA ALA A 688 -14.35 -29.44 -10.06
C ALA A 688 -14.78 -29.99 -11.43
N SER A 689 -14.01 -29.73 -12.50
CA SER A 689 -14.29 -30.30 -13.82
C SER A 689 -14.12 -31.82 -13.84
N LYS A 690 -13.17 -32.36 -13.07
CA LYS A 690 -12.99 -33.79 -12.93
C LYS A 690 -14.15 -34.42 -12.14
N GLU A 691 -14.51 -33.86 -10.99
CA GLU A 691 -15.62 -34.35 -10.15
C GLU A 691 -16.96 -34.38 -10.90
N ALA A 692 -17.26 -33.34 -11.67
CA ALA A 692 -18.44 -33.30 -12.53
C ALA A 692 -18.39 -34.36 -13.65
N THR A 693 -17.21 -34.57 -14.28
CA THR A 693 -17.03 -35.60 -15.31
C THR A 693 -17.15 -37.02 -14.76
N ASP A 694 -16.55 -37.29 -13.59
CA ASP A 694 -16.64 -38.58 -12.89
C ASP A 694 -18.11 -38.86 -12.51
N THR A 695 -18.83 -37.84 -12.01
CA THR A 695 -20.27 -37.93 -11.69
C THR A 695 -21.13 -38.23 -12.92
N TYR A 696 -20.92 -37.52 -14.03
CA TYR A 696 -21.58 -37.80 -15.30
C TYR A 696 -21.34 -39.25 -15.76
N THR A 697 -20.08 -39.69 -15.75
CA THR A 697 -19.68 -41.02 -16.22
C THR A 697 -20.32 -42.13 -15.37
N VAL A 698 -20.38 -41.94 -14.04
CA VAL A 698 -21.03 -42.89 -13.13
C VAL A 698 -22.55 -42.94 -13.38
N LEU A 699 -23.21 -41.80 -13.58
CA LEU A 699 -24.65 -41.75 -13.86
C LEU A 699 -25.00 -42.31 -15.24
N GLU A 700 -24.17 -42.09 -16.26
CA GLU A 700 -24.33 -42.68 -17.61
C GLU A 700 -24.18 -44.21 -17.57
N LEU A 701 -23.17 -44.72 -16.85
CA LEU A 701 -23.00 -46.16 -16.64
C LEU A 701 -24.16 -46.77 -15.83
N ALA A 702 -24.63 -46.07 -14.79
CA ALA A 702 -25.78 -46.49 -14.01
C ALA A 702 -27.07 -46.51 -14.86
N LEU A 703 -27.29 -45.53 -15.74
CA LEU A 703 -28.45 -45.47 -16.63
C LEU A 703 -28.43 -46.59 -17.68
N THR A 704 -27.29 -46.84 -18.31
CA THR A 704 -27.14 -47.94 -19.30
C THR A 704 -27.33 -49.32 -18.67
N LYS A 705 -26.88 -49.52 -17.42
CA LYS A 705 -27.11 -50.77 -16.68
C LYS A 705 -28.43 -50.83 -15.90
N ARG A 706 -29.16 -49.73 -15.80
CA ARG A 706 -30.40 -49.63 -15.01
C ARG A 706 -31.42 -50.72 -15.33
N ASN A 707 -31.68 -51.00 -16.61
CA ASN A 707 -32.70 -51.97 -17.00
C ASN A 707 -32.28 -53.43 -16.70
N GLU A 708 -30.97 -53.74 -16.79
CA GLU A 708 -30.43 -55.06 -16.39
C GLU A 708 -30.52 -55.25 -14.87
N VAL A 709 -30.17 -54.20 -14.10
CA VAL A 709 -30.24 -54.18 -12.64
C VAL A 709 -31.68 -54.26 -12.14
N LEU A 710 -32.60 -53.45 -12.69
CA LEU A 710 -34.02 -53.50 -12.34
C LEU A 710 -34.62 -54.87 -12.63
N LYS A 711 -34.40 -55.44 -13.82
CA LYS A 711 -34.88 -56.80 -14.14
C LYS A 711 -34.39 -57.85 -13.15
N THR A 712 -33.13 -57.73 -12.69
CA THR A 712 -32.55 -58.65 -11.71
C THR A 712 -33.16 -58.47 -10.32
N LEU A 713 -33.34 -57.22 -9.88
CA LEU A 713 -33.94 -56.90 -8.59
C LEU A 713 -35.45 -57.22 -8.54
N GLU A 714 -36.19 -56.98 -9.62
CA GLU A 714 -37.61 -57.31 -9.74
C GLU A 714 -37.83 -58.82 -9.75
N ALA A 715 -36.99 -59.58 -10.47
CA ALA A 715 -37.01 -61.05 -10.40
C ALA A 715 -36.72 -61.57 -8.99
N GLY A 716 -35.69 -61.02 -8.31
CA GLY A 716 -35.37 -61.35 -6.92
C GLY A 716 -36.48 -60.96 -5.93
N LEU A 717 -37.16 -59.84 -6.15
CA LEU A 717 -38.30 -59.39 -5.35
C LEU A 717 -39.51 -60.31 -5.54
N THR A 718 -39.77 -60.79 -6.76
CA THR A 718 -40.81 -61.78 -7.05
C THR A 718 -40.49 -63.12 -6.38
N ASP A 719 -39.27 -63.65 -6.53
CA ASP A 719 -38.83 -64.88 -5.86
C ASP A 719 -38.93 -64.78 -4.32
N ALA A 720 -38.48 -63.67 -3.74
CA ALA A 720 -38.59 -63.44 -2.29
C ALA A 720 -40.05 -63.36 -1.81
N LYS A 721 -40.95 -62.74 -2.59
CA LYS A 721 -42.40 -62.73 -2.30
C LYS A 721 -43.03 -64.11 -2.43
N SER A 722 -42.66 -64.89 -3.43
CA SER A 722 -43.11 -66.29 -3.58
C SER A 722 -42.64 -67.15 -2.40
N LYS A 723 -41.37 -67.04 -1.99
CA LYS A 723 -40.82 -67.71 -0.81
C LYS A 723 -41.52 -67.31 0.48
N LEU A 724 -41.82 -66.02 0.67
CA LEU A 724 -42.63 -65.54 1.80
C LEU A 724 -44.05 -66.16 1.79
N GLY A 725 -44.66 -66.32 0.61
CA GLY A 725 -45.95 -67.01 0.46
C GLY A 725 -45.88 -68.48 0.88
N VAL A 726 -44.86 -69.20 0.43
CA VAL A 726 -44.61 -70.60 0.82
C VAL A 726 -44.37 -70.72 2.33
N LEU A 727 -43.45 -69.92 2.90
CA LEU A 727 -43.15 -69.90 4.33
C LEU A 727 -44.39 -69.60 5.20
N ARG A 728 -45.33 -68.77 4.72
CA ARG A 728 -46.61 -68.51 5.42
C ARG A 728 -47.55 -69.71 5.38
N ALA A 729 -47.61 -70.45 4.26
CA ALA A 729 -48.38 -71.70 4.17
C ALA A 729 -47.75 -72.83 5.00
N GLU A 730 -46.42 -72.92 5.03
CA GLU A 730 -45.67 -73.81 5.91
C GLU A 730 -45.89 -73.47 7.40
N LEU A 731 -45.95 -72.18 7.75
CA LEU A 731 -46.25 -71.74 9.11
C LEU A 731 -47.66 -72.14 9.54
N GLU A 732 -48.66 -71.99 8.66
CA GLU A 732 -50.04 -72.40 8.93
C GLU A 732 -50.11 -73.92 9.13
N THR A 733 -49.54 -74.68 8.20
CA THR A 733 -49.47 -76.16 8.29
C THR A 733 -48.74 -76.61 9.56
N ALA A 734 -47.66 -75.91 9.95
CA ALA A 734 -46.91 -76.23 11.16
C ALA A 734 -47.69 -75.89 12.44
N LYS A 735 -48.58 -74.89 12.40
CA LYS A 735 -49.49 -74.53 13.51
C LYS A 735 -50.67 -75.49 13.62
N ASP A 736 -51.25 -75.93 12.51
CA ASP A 736 -52.27 -76.98 12.50
C ASP A 736 -51.72 -78.31 13.04
N GLU A 737 -50.53 -78.71 12.58
CA GLU A 737 -49.84 -79.91 13.09
C GLU A 737 -49.47 -79.77 14.57
N LEU A 738 -49.08 -78.57 15.02
CA LEU A 738 -48.86 -78.28 16.44
C LEU A 738 -50.13 -78.48 17.26
N ALA A 739 -51.26 -77.92 16.82
CA ALA A 739 -52.55 -78.08 17.50
C ALA A 739 -53.00 -79.56 17.53
N ARG A 740 -52.77 -80.31 16.45
CA ARG A 740 -53.04 -81.76 16.39
C ARG A 740 -52.17 -82.54 17.37
N LEU A 741 -50.88 -82.25 17.45
CA LEU A 741 -49.95 -82.89 18.38
C LEU A 741 -50.25 -82.51 19.84
N GLU A 742 -50.65 -81.28 20.11
CA GLU A 742 -51.09 -80.84 21.45
C GLU A 742 -52.35 -81.59 21.90
N GLY A 743 -53.35 -81.75 21.02
CA GLY A 743 -54.54 -82.57 21.31
C GLY A 743 -54.22 -84.05 21.56
N ILE A 744 -53.24 -84.62 20.84
CA ILE A 744 -52.77 -85.99 21.05
C ILE A 744 -52.02 -86.11 22.38
N ALA A 745 -51.13 -85.16 22.70
CA ALA A 745 -50.40 -85.14 23.96
C ALA A 745 -51.35 -85.02 25.15
N GLU A 746 -52.39 -84.19 25.05
CA GLU A 746 -53.42 -84.06 26.07
C GLU A 746 -54.23 -85.36 26.22
N ALA A 747 -54.66 -85.99 25.13
CA ALA A 747 -55.36 -87.27 25.17
C ALA A 747 -54.50 -88.39 25.80
N LYS A 748 -53.21 -88.47 25.46
CA LYS A 748 -52.27 -89.45 26.05
C LYS A 748 -51.99 -89.17 27.53
N ALA A 749 -51.86 -87.91 27.93
CA ALA A 749 -51.72 -87.52 29.33
C ALA A 749 -52.96 -87.93 30.17
N ARG A 750 -54.17 -87.71 29.63
CA ARG A 750 -55.44 -88.15 30.25
C ARG A 750 -55.52 -89.69 30.36
N VAL A 751 -55.12 -90.44 29.32
CA VAL A 751 -55.10 -91.91 29.36
C VAL A 751 -54.11 -92.44 30.39
N HIS A 752 -52.90 -91.88 30.46
CA HIS A 752 -51.91 -92.23 31.50
C HIS A 752 -52.44 -91.94 32.91
N ALA A 753 -53.05 -90.77 33.15
CA ALA A 753 -53.66 -90.43 34.44
C ALA A 753 -54.78 -91.41 34.83
N ASN A 754 -55.69 -91.73 33.90
CA ASN A 754 -56.80 -92.66 34.13
C ASN A 754 -56.33 -94.10 34.39
N LEU A 755 -55.34 -94.60 33.66
CA LEU A 755 -54.80 -95.96 33.88
C LEU A 755 -54.09 -96.07 35.22
N LYS A 756 -53.36 -95.04 35.63
CA LYS A 756 -52.73 -94.98 36.96
C LYS A 756 -53.78 -95.02 38.07
N ASP A 757 -54.79 -94.16 37.99
CA ASP A 757 -55.85 -94.04 38.99
C ASP A 757 -56.75 -95.29 39.07
N LEU A 758 -56.97 -95.99 37.96
CA LEU A 758 -57.70 -97.26 37.94
C LEU A 758 -56.89 -98.41 38.59
N LYS A 759 -55.57 -98.43 38.40
CA LYS A 759 -54.66 -99.39 39.02
C LYS A 759 -54.59 -99.22 40.54
N ASP A 760 -54.39 -97.98 41.00
CA ASP A 760 -54.32 -97.62 42.42
C ASP A 760 -55.60 -98.05 43.18
N ARG A 761 -56.77 -97.93 42.54
CA ARG A 761 -58.06 -98.34 43.13
C ARG A 761 -58.23 -99.86 43.28
N TYR A 762 -57.86 -100.68 42.31
CA TYR A 762 -58.04 -102.13 42.42
C TYR A 762 -57.07 -102.80 43.40
N GLU A 763 -55.84 -102.32 43.51
CA GLU A 763 -54.89 -102.86 44.50
C GLU A 763 -55.41 -102.65 45.93
N THR A 764 -56.18 -101.58 46.14
CA THR A 764 -56.93 -101.32 47.38
C THR A 764 -58.07 -102.32 47.58
N GLU A 765 -58.88 -102.63 46.57
CA GLU A 765 -60.01 -103.58 46.68
C GLU A 765 -59.56 -105.04 46.93
N GLN A 766 -58.51 -105.52 46.25
CA GLN A 766 -58.08 -106.91 46.40
C GLN A 766 -57.42 -107.21 47.76
N ALA A 767 -56.85 -106.18 48.41
CA ALA A 767 -56.37 -106.29 49.79
C ALA A 767 -57.55 -106.56 50.76
N GLU A 768 -58.68 -105.89 50.57
CA GLU A 768 -59.89 -106.07 51.37
C GLU A 768 -60.57 -107.42 51.12
N LYS A 769 -60.58 -107.90 49.86
CA LYS A 769 -61.22 -109.18 49.50
C LYS A 769 -60.55 -110.39 50.17
N ARG A 770 -59.22 -110.43 50.19
CA ARG A 770 -58.43 -111.50 50.84
C ARG A 770 -58.73 -111.61 52.34
N ARG A 771 -58.86 -110.46 53.03
CA ARG A 771 -59.21 -110.38 54.45
C ARG A 771 -60.54 -111.09 54.74
N LEU A 772 -61.56 -110.90 53.90
CA LEU A 772 -62.90 -111.48 54.11
C LEU A 772 -62.91 -113.01 53.91
N GLU A 773 -62.18 -113.54 52.93
CA GLU A 773 -62.05 -114.98 52.72
C GLU A 773 -61.32 -115.70 53.87
N GLU A 774 -60.31 -115.04 54.45
CA GLU A 774 -59.52 -115.59 55.56
C GLU A 774 -60.36 -115.70 56.85
N LEU A 775 -61.24 -114.73 57.10
CA LEU A 775 -62.26 -114.79 58.16
C LEU A 775 -63.27 -115.92 57.93
N SER A 776 -63.79 -116.06 56.70
CA SER A 776 -64.73 -117.13 56.34
C SER A 776 -64.12 -118.52 56.57
N ARG A 777 -62.85 -118.74 56.19
CA ARG A 777 -62.16 -120.01 56.45
C ARG A 777 -62.02 -120.33 57.93
N LYS A 778 -61.74 -119.35 58.79
CA LYS A 778 -61.73 -119.55 60.25
C LYS A 778 -63.12 -119.97 60.77
N ALA A 779 -64.19 -119.33 60.29
CA ALA A 779 -65.57 -119.69 60.67
C ALA A 779 -65.90 -121.14 60.34
N ASP A 780 -65.53 -121.59 59.14
CA ASP A 780 -65.82 -122.95 58.67
C ASP A 780 -64.98 -124.01 59.40
N ALA A 781 -63.71 -123.71 59.71
CA ALA A 781 -62.85 -124.59 60.50
C ALA A 781 -63.44 -124.85 61.89
N ILE A 782 -63.94 -123.81 62.57
CA ILE A 782 -64.62 -123.94 63.87
C ILE A 782 -65.89 -124.80 63.75
N ARG A 783 -66.71 -124.56 62.72
CA ARG A 783 -67.96 -125.30 62.52
C ARG A 783 -67.70 -126.79 62.24
N LYS A 784 -66.62 -127.13 61.54
CA LYS A 784 -66.18 -128.52 61.30
C LYS A 784 -65.68 -129.25 62.56
N ALA A 785 -65.17 -128.51 63.54
CA ALA A 785 -64.67 -129.07 64.80
C ALA A 785 -65.78 -129.37 65.84
N GLY A 786 -67.06 -129.17 65.51
CA GLY A 786 -68.19 -129.29 66.45
C GLY A 786 -68.45 -128.05 67.32
N GLY A 787 -67.69 -126.98 67.05
CA GLY A 787 -67.80 -125.68 67.71
C GLY A 787 -68.95 -124.80 67.20
N GLN A 788 -69.17 -123.68 67.89
CA GLN A 788 -70.06 -122.61 67.45
C GLN A 788 -69.23 -121.37 67.08
N PRO A 789 -69.10 -121.02 65.78
CA PRO A 789 -68.37 -119.82 65.37
C PRO A 789 -69.05 -118.56 65.90
N LYS A 790 -68.25 -117.68 66.52
CA LYS A 790 -68.65 -116.38 67.03
C LYS A 790 -67.68 -115.32 66.52
N GLU A 791 -68.22 -114.26 65.95
CA GLU A 791 -67.43 -113.17 65.37
C GLU A 791 -66.76 -112.32 66.46
N VAL A 792 -65.54 -111.85 66.15
CA VAL A 792 -64.78 -110.87 66.92
C VAL A 792 -64.64 -109.63 66.06
N THR A 793 -65.25 -108.53 66.48
CA THR A 793 -65.20 -107.23 65.80
C THR A 793 -64.12 -106.33 66.38
N ASN A 794 -63.61 -105.40 65.56
CA ASN A 794 -62.80 -104.29 66.04
C ASN A 794 -63.69 -103.15 66.56
N ALA A 795 -63.07 -102.05 67.02
CA ALA A 795 -63.77 -100.89 67.56
C ALA A 795 -64.76 -100.23 66.57
N ASP A 796 -64.55 -100.40 65.25
CA ASP A 796 -65.42 -99.87 64.19
C ASP A 796 -66.58 -100.81 63.83
N GLY A 797 -66.76 -101.91 64.58
CA GLY A 797 -67.78 -102.93 64.30
C GLY A 797 -67.43 -103.88 63.15
N LYS A 798 -66.25 -103.76 62.53
CA LYS A 798 -65.82 -104.61 61.42
C LYS A 798 -65.22 -105.91 61.94
N VAL A 799 -65.70 -107.07 61.44
CA VAL A 799 -65.19 -108.39 61.85
C VAL A 799 -63.70 -108.50 61.51
N VAL A 800 -62.88 -108.85 62.51
CA VAL A 800 -61.40 -109.01 62.41
C VAL A 800 -60.93 -110.40 62.83
N ASP A 801 -61.75 -111.17 63.54
CA ASP A 801 -61.50 -112.60 63.76
C ASP A 801 -62.81 -113.37 63.97
N ILE A 802 -62.76 -114.70 63.97
CA ILE A 802 -63.89 -115.59 64.31
C ILE A 802 -63.36 -116.73 65.20
N VAL A 803 -64.01 -116.97 66.34
CA VAL A 803 -63.57 -117.87 67.42
C VAL A 803 -64.68 -118.86 67.85
N ASP A 804 -64.34 -119.96 68.52
CA ASP A 804 -65.33 -120.95 68.99
C ASP A 804 -65.92 -120.58 70.36
N ALA A 805 -67.25 -120.55 70.46
CA ALA A 805 -67.99 -120.27 71.68
C ALA A 805 -68.05 -121.43 72.70
N LYS A 806 -67.65 -122.66 72.33
CA LYS A 806 -67.76 -123.85 73.23
C LYS A 806 -66.50 -124.18 74.05
N ALA A 807 -65.35 -123.58 73.76
CA ALA A 807 -64.12 -123.81 74.52
C ALA A 807 -63.98 -122.79 75.67
N GLN A 808 -63.92 -123.25 76.93
CA GLN A 808 -63.52 -122.38 78.04
C GLN A 808 -62.02 -122.06 77.98
N ASN A 809 -61.68 -120.79 78.20
CA ASN A 809 -60.35 -120.27 78.53
C ASN A 809 -59.16 -120.75 77.68
N ARG A 810 -58.76 -119.95 76.68
CA ARG A 810 -57.61 -119.03 76.85
C ARG A 810 -57.42 -118.06 75.66
N PRO A 811 -56.76 -116.91 75.87
CA PRO A 811 -56.61 -115.87 74.85
C PRO A 811 -55.45 -116.18 73.90
N VAL A 812 -55.55 -115.72 72.65
CA VAL A 812 -54.38 -115.58 71.76
C VAL A 812 -54.40 -114.20 71.12
N SER A 813 -53.45 -113.37 71.52
CA SER A 813 -53.04 -112.14 70.86
C SER A 813 -51.99 -112.41 69.79
N VAL A 814 -52.13 -111.82 68.61
CA VAL A 814 -51.02 -111.55 67.67
C VAL A 814 -51.37 -110.19 67.01
N ALA A 815 -50.72 -109.05 67.23
CA ALA A 815 -49.29 -108.70 67.16
C ALA A 815 -48.75 -108.47 65.72
N THR A 816 -49.08 -107.29 65.20
CA THR A 816 -48.28 -106.28 64.43
C THR A 816 -46.96 -106.65 63.70
N VAL A 817 -46.62 -105.77 62.73
CA VAL A 817 -45.30 -105.46 62.08
C VAL A 817 -45.20 -105.99 60.62
N GLY A 818 -44.72 -105.26 59.60
CA GLY A 818 -44.28 -103.85 59.46
C GLY A 818 -43.13 -103.64 58.42
N THR A 819 -42.81 -102.37 58.06
CA THR A 819 -41.58 -101.87 57.35
C THR A 819 -41.45 -101.99 55.79
N LYS A 820 -40.38 -101.46 55.12
CA LYS A 820 -39.99 -100.03 54.82
C LYS A 820 -38.75 -99.91 53.85
N ASP A 821 -38.63 -98.77 53.12
CA ASP A 821 -37.42 -98.01 52.64
C ASP A 821 -36.51 -98.36 51.39
N ASP A 822 -35.87 -97.29 50.85
CA ASP A 822 -34.60 -97.09 50.05
C ASP A 822 -34.49 -97.19 48.48
N LYS A 823 -33.62 -96.46 47.71
CA LYS A 823 -32.97 -95.09 47.77
C LYS A 823 -32.05 -94.72 46.52
N THR A 824 -31.59 -93.43 46.41
CA THR A 824 -30.46 -92.82 45.60
C THR A 824 -30.67 -92.46 44.10
N TYR A 825 -30.02 -91.46 43.41
CA TYR A 825 -28.86 -90.54 43.67
C TYR A 825 -29.04 -89.09 43.03
N GLN A 826 -28.04 -88.18 43.13
CA GLN A 826 -28.07 -86.69 42.87
C GLN A 826 -27.89 -86.23 41.38
N ALA A 827 -27.84 -84.95 40.90
CA ALA A 827 -27.16 -83.68 41.32
C ALA A 827 -27.72 -82.36 40.65
N PRO A 828 -27.19 -81.10 40.87
CA PRO A 828 -27.99 -79.84 40.76
C PRO A 828 -27.47 -78.66 39.86
N ALA A 829 -28.29 -77.60 39.64
CA ALA A 829 -27.99 -76.16 39.97
C ALA A 829 -28.94 -75.06 39.37
N LYS A 830 -29.34 -74.08 40.23
CA LYS A 830 -29.52 -72.59 40.08
C LYS A 830 -30.03 -71.93 38.75
N ALA A 831 -30.65 -70.74 38.75
CA ALA A 831 -31.39 -69.91 39.72
C ALA A 831 -32.08 -68.74 38.96
N THR A 832 -33.17 -68.18 39.48
CA THR A 832 -34.08 -67.25 38.76
C THR A 832 -33.87 -65.75 39.01
N ASN A 833 -34.36 -64.94 38.06
CA ASN A 833 -34.55 -63.48 38.09
C ASN A 833 -35.24 -62.92 39.36
N VAL A 834 -35.18 -61.59 39.58
CA VAL A 834 -36.36 -60.73 39.86
C VAL A 834 -36.06 -59.19 39.90
N LYS A 835 -36.93 -58.43 39.21
CA LYS A 835 -37.41 -57.02 39.38
C LYS A 835 -36.52 -55.74 39.36
N ALA A 836 -36.93 -54.86 38.43
CA ALA A 836 -37.54 -53.51 38.64
C ALA A 836 -36.70 -52.21 38.54
N GLU A 837 -37.36 -51.21 37.93
CA GLU A 837 -36.99 -49.81 37.67
C GLU A 837 -37.24 -48.88 38.90
N PRO A 838 -37.23 -47.50 38.86
CA PRO A 838 -36.96 -46.56 37.75
C PRO A 838 -36.18 -45.24 38.07
N LYS A 839 -36.04 -44.39 37.02
CA LYS A 839 -35.94 -42.89 36.97
C LYS A 839 -34.57 -42.20 36.70
N LYS A 840 -34.53 -41.59 35.50
CA LYS A 840 -34.06 -40.23 35.11
C LYS A 840 -32.88 -39.56 35.87
N GLN A 841 -31.81 -39.23 35.12
CA GLN A 841 -31.45 -37.81 34.84
C GLN A 841 -30.56 -37.67 33.57
N LEU A 842 -30.31 -36.41 33.18
CA LEU A 842 -29.81 -35.94 31.87
C LEU A 842 -28.30 -36.15 31.63
N PRO A 843 -27.84 -35.97 30.37
CA PRO A 843 -26.67 -35.11 30.13
C PRO A 843 -27.00 -33.95 29.17
N ASN A 844 -26.16 -32.92 29.18
CA ASN A 844 -26.29 -31.73 28.33
C ASN A 844 -24.91 -31.32 27.77
N THR A 845 -24.93 -30.61 26.64
CA THR A 845 -23.83 -29.94 25.91
C THR A 845 -22.74 -30.84 25.29
N GLY A 846 -22.22 -30.56 24.08
CA GLY A 846 -22.70 -29.66 23.02
C GLY A 846 -21.57 -29.13 22.12
N THR A 847 -21.81 -28.97 20.80
CA THR A 847 -21.26 -27.91 19.92
C THR A 847 -21.80 -28.05 18.48
N LYS A 848 -21.76 -26.96 17.71
CA LYS A 848 -22.40 -26.85 16.37
C LYS A 848 -21.41 -27.18 15.24
N GLY A 849 -21.90 -27.85 14.18
CA GLY A 849 -21.17 -28.07 12.92
C GLY A 849 -22.15 -28.27 11.75
N SER A 850 -21.87 -27.65 10.61
CA SER A 850 -22.78 -27.47 9.46
C SER A 850 -23.43 -28.74 8.92
N MET A 851 -24.69 -28.64 8.47
CA MET A 851 -25.23 -29.53 7.45
C MET A 851 -24.51 -29.28 6.11
N LEU A 852 -23.92 -30.32 5.54
CA LEU A 852 -23.92 -30.73 4.12
C LEU A 852 -22.90 -31.87 3.97
N GLY A 853 -23.26 -32.95 3.28
CA GLY A 853 -22.36 -34.11 3.08
C GLY A 853 -22.96 -35.46 3.45
N LEU A 854 -24.12 -35.80 2.87
CA LEU A 854 -24.64 -37.16 2.87
C LEU A 854 -24.41 -37.78 1.48
N LEU A 855 -24.14 -39.09 1.45
CA LEU A 855 -23.95 -39.97 0.27
C LEU A 855 -22.52 -40.05 -0.29
N GLY A 856 -21.93 -41.25 -0.23
CA GLY A 856 -20.70 -41.62 -0.94
C GLY A 856 -19.87 -42.67 -0.19
N LEU A 857 -19.62 -43.81 -0.84
CA LEU A 857 -18.63 -44.85 -0.46
C LEU A 857 -18.88 -45.63 0.85
N GLY A 858 -19.72 -46.67 0.74
CA GLY A 858 -19.94 -47.66 1.80
C GLY A 858 -20.12 -49.10 1.28
N LEU A 859 -19.44 -49.49 0.19
CA LEU A 859 -19.56 -50.84 -0.38
C LEU A 859 -18.33 -51.26 -1.21
N LEU A 860 -17.17 -51.43 -0.56
CA LEU A 860 -16.01 -52.19 -1.08
C LEU A 860 -14.98 -52.46 0.04
N ALA A 861 -15.37 -53.27 1.02
CA ALA A 861 -14.48 -53.78 2.06
C ALA A 861 -14.89 -55.22 2.41
N GLY A 862 -14.30 -56.20 1.70
CA GLY A 862 -14.78 -57.59 1.74
C GLY A 862 -13.78 -58.68 1.36
N LEU A 863 -12.52 -58.34 1.06
CA LEU A 863 -11.39 -59.30 1.02
C LEU A 863 -10.13 -58.57 1.51
N GLY A 864 -9.69 -58.89 2.74
CA GLY A 864 -8.33 -58.59 3.21
C GLY A 864 -7.32 -59.61 2.65
N LEU A 865 -6.02 -59.51 2.93
CA LEU A 865 -5.28 -58.57 3.77
C LEU A 865 -3.80 -58.66 3.33
N GLY A 866 -3.08 -57.55 3.18
CA GLY A 866 -1.72 -57.54 2.62
C GLY A 866 -0.87 -56.37 3.11
N TYR A 867 -0.40 -56.46 4.35
CA TYR A 867 0.32 -55.39 5.04
C TYR A 867 1.76 -55.24 4.55
N THR A 868 2.23 -54.02 4.24
CA THR A 868 3.59 -53.57 4.56
C THR A 868 3.73 -52.05 4.47
N LYS A 869 4.68 -51.50 5.24
CA LYS A 869 4.76 -50.09 5.64
C LYS A 869 6.18 -49.57 5.44
N LYS A 870 6.41 -48.57 4.58
CA LYS A 870 7.60 -47.68 4.67
C LYS A 870 7.52 -46.41 3.80
N ASN A 871 7.67 -45.28 4.47
CA ASN A 871 8.34 -44.02 4.13
C ASN A 871 8.71 -43.73 2.65
N LEU A 872 8.43 -42.51 2.18
CA LEU A 872 9.44 -41.42 2.20
C LEU A 872 8.88 -40.04 1.81
N ARG A 873 9.62 -38.99 2.20
CA ARG A 873 9.37 -37.57 1.91
C ARG A 873 9.69 -37.25 0.43
N LYS A 874 8.94 -36.33 -0.17
CA LYS A 874 9.48 -35.10 -0.77
C LYS A 874 8.40 -34.04 -0.88
#